data_AF-A0A8S0Q320-F1
#
_entry.id   AF-A0A8S0Q320-F1
#
_cell.length_a   1.000
_cell.length_b   1.000
_cell.length_c   1.000
_cell.angle_alpha   90.00
_cell.angle_beta   90.00
_cell.angle_gamma   90.00
#
_symmetry.space_group_name_H-M   'P 1'
#
loop_
_entity.id
_entity.type
_entity.pdbx_description
1 polymer ?
#
loop_
_entity_poly.entity_id
_entity_poly.type
_entity_poly.pdbx_seq_one_letter_code
_entity_poly.pdbx_strand_id
1 'polypeptide(L)'
;MGWGNIYKRRMKVFALAVVIYLDYKALQQREKWTSKTKKAGLWEKAHERNAKRVLRLVVELEGLWVKLGQYLSTRADVLPPAYIRLLKKLQDSLPPRPLEEVRRTIEEELGKSMHDLFLNFEDIALATASIAQVHRATLRDGQEVVVKVQHDGIKEVILEDLKNAKSIVDWIAWAEPQYDFNPVMDEWCKEAPKELDFNHEAENTRKVSRNLGCKKDFQDTNTPSNPVDVLIPEIILSAEKVLILEYMDGVRLNDSESLQELGVDKQKLVEEITRAYAHQIYVDGFFNGDPHPGNFLVSKKPPHRPILLDFGLTKMLSSSMKQALAKMFLASAEGDYVALLSSFAEMGLRLRLDMPEQAMEMASVFFRSSTPASEALENVKSLMEQRNKNLKILQEKMKLNEKEAKRFNPVDAFPGDTIIFSRVVNLLRGLSSTMNVRVAYVDIMRPFAESVLQCNINKGPSYNAHWVHDTPVLSNVEAKLRQLLIDLGNDDKILGIQVCAYKDGEVIIDTAAGTLGRYDPRPVQPDSLFPVFSVSKGITAGMVHWLVDKGKLKLEDKVANIWQEFGANGKDQIKVHHVLNHTAGLHNALASLTRENPLLMTDWDECLNCIAKVEPETEPGHIQLYHYLSFGWLCGGIIEHASGKKFQEILEEAFIHPLDLQGELYIGIPPGMF
;
A
#
# COMPACT_ATOMS: atom_id res chain seq x y z
N MET A 1 16.40 -41.65 7.94
CA MET A 1 15.66 -40.38 7.93
C MET A 1 15.50 -39.91 6.49
N GLY A 2 14.26 -39.68 6.06
CA GLY A 2 13.90 -39.37 4.67
C GLY A 2 14.33 -37.99 4.15
N TRP A 3 15.00 -37.18 4.97
CA TRP A 3 15.42 -35.80 4.64
C TRP A 3 16.82 -35.68 4.02
N GLY A 4 17.57 -36.78 3.98
CA GLY A 4 18.97 -36.81 3.54
C GLY A 4 19.95 -36.23 4.57
N ASN A 5 21.25 -36.40 4.32
CA ASN A 5 22.31 -35.92 5.21
C ASN A 5 22.42 -34.38 5.15
N ILE A 6 22.38 -33.71 6.31
CA ILE A 6 22.47 -32.25 6.47
C ILE A 6 23.67 -31.65 5.72
N TYR A 7 24.83 -32.30 5.79
CA TYR A 7 26.03 -31.85 5.07
C TYR A 7 25.84 -31.90 3.55
N LYS A 8 25.19 -32.95 3.03
CA LYS A 8 24.88 -33.07 1.60
C LYS A 8 23.88 -32.01 1.16
N ARG A 9 22.88 -31.69 2.00
CA ARG A 9 21.93 -30.59 1.75
C ARG A 9 22.68 -29.26 1.62
N ARG A 10 23.49 -28.92 2.62
CA ARG A 10 24.33 -27.72 2.62
C ARG A 10 25.18 -27.61 1.36
N MET A 11 25.93 -28.67 1.02
CA MET A 11 26.78 -28.67 -0.18
C MET A 11 25.99 -28.39 -1.46
N LYS A 12 24.79 -28.97 -1.61
CA LYS A 12 23.93 -28.72 -2.79
C LYS A 12 23.46 -27.27 -2.87
N VAL A 13 22.99 -26.71 -1.75
CA VAL A 13 22.48 -25.33 -1.70
C VAL A 13 23.60 -24.34 -2.03
N PHE A 14 24.76 -24.47 -1.39
CA PHE A 14 25.90 -23.58 -1.65
C PHE A 14 26.45 -23.76 -3.08
N ALA A 15 26.57 -24.99 -3.57
CA ALA A 15 26.99 -25.24 -4.96
C ALA A 15 26.02 -24.58 -5.96
N LEU A 16 24.71 -24.69 -5.74
CA LEU A 16 23.73 -24.04 -6.61
C LEU A 16 23.83 -22.51 -6.51
N ALA A 17 23.98 -21.96 -5.30
CA ALA A 17 24.13 -20.51 -5.11
C ALA A 17 25.34 -19.96 -5.88
N VAL A 18 26.49 -20.64 -5.81
CA VAL A 18 27.69 -20.28 -6.59
C VAL A 18 27.44 -20.39 -8.09
N VAL A 19 26.80 -21.46 -8.56
CA VAL A 19 26.47 -21.64 -9.99
C VAL A 19 25.56 -20.52 -10.50
N ILE A 20 24.54 -20.14 -9.74
CA ILE A 20 23.63 -19.04 -10.10
C ILE A 20 24.37 -17.70 -10.11
N TYR A 21 25.19 -17.44 -9.10
CA TYR A 21 25.98 -16.21 -9.00
C TYR A 21 26.92 -16.06 -10.19
N LEU A 22 27.70 -17.11 -10.52
CA LEU A 22 28.61 -17.10 -11.66
C LEU A 22 27.86 -16.95 -12.99
N ASP A 23 26.68 -17.55 -13.13
CA ASP A 23 25.85 -17.43 -14.34
C ASP A 23 25.38 -15.99 -14.57
N TYR A 24 24.92 -15.30 -13.51
CA TYR A 24 24.55 -13.89 -13.60
C TYR A 24 25.76 -12.97 -13.82
N LYS A 25 26.92 -13.26 -13.20
CA LYS A 25 28.16 -12.51 -13.45
C LYS A 25 28.64 -12.65 -14.89
N ALA A 26 28.61 -13.86 -15.43
CA ALA A 26 28.93 -14.12 -16.83
C ALA A 26 27.95 -13.38 -17.76
N LEU A 27 26.66 -13.36 -17.42
CA LEU A 27 25.64 -12.62 -18.17
C LEU A 27 25.90 -11.11 -18.16
N GLN A 28 26.15 -10.52 -16.99
CA GLN A 28 26.48 -9.09 -16.85
C GLN A 28 27.69 -8.70 -17.70
N GLN A 29 28.70 -9.57 -17.78
CA GLN A 29 29.87 -9.33 -18.63
C GLN A 29 29.53 -9.44 -20.12
N ARG A 30 28.72 -10.43 -20.53
CA ARG A 30 28.27 -10.60 -21.92
C ARG A 30 27.36 -9.48 -22.39
N GLU A 31 26.55 -8.91 -21.49
CA GLU A 31 25.62 -7.83 -21.79
C GLU A 31 26.33 -6.55 -22.28
N LYS A 32 27.57 -6.31 -21.82
CA LYS A 32 28.40 -5.17 -22.26
C LYS A 32 28.69 -5.19 -23.77
N TRP A 33 28.65 -6.37 -24.38
CA TRP A 33 28.99 -6.59 -25.79
C TRP A 33 27.78 -6.97 -26.65
N THR A 34 26.56 -6.85 -26.12
CA THR A 34 25.32 -7.26 -26.80
C THR A 34 24.46 -6.05 -27.20
N SER A 35 23.88 -6.10 -28.40
CA SER A 35 22.95 -5.05 -28.89
C SER A 35 21.74 -4.86 -27.96
N LYS A 36 21.28 -3.61 -27.79
CA LYS A 36 20.14 -3.26 -26.90
C LYS A 36 18.90 -4.11 -27.13
N THR A 37 18.57 -4.43 -28.38
CA THR A 37 17.42 -5.25 -28.79
C THR A 37 17.49 -6.73 -28.35
N LYS A 38 18.69 -7.29 -28.10
CA LYS A 38 18.86 -8.70 -27.70
C LYS A 38 19.07 -8.89 -26.19
N LYS A 39 19.28 -7.81 -25.43
CA LYS A 39 19.57 -7.86 -23.98
C LYS A 39 18.43 -8.48 -23.17
N ALA A 40 17.20 -8.01 -23.37
CA ALA A 40 16.04 -8.49 -22.60
C ALA A 40 15.82 -10.01 -22.74
N GLY A 41 15.95 -10.55 -23.95
CA GLY A 41 15.80 -11.98 -24.20
C GLY A 41 16.92 -12.84 -23.60
N LEU A 42 18.12 -12.31 -23.40
CA LEU A 42 19.21 -13.02 -22.72
C LEU A 42 18.98 -13.11 -21.21
N TRP A 43 18.50 -12.02 -20.60
CA TRP A 43 18.14 -11.98 -19.19
C TRP A 43 16.98 -12.94 -18.88
N GLU A 44 15.91 -12.93 -19.68
CA GLU A 44 14.79 -13.86 -19.49
C GLU A 44 15.22 -15.34 -19.57
N LYS A 45 16.09 -15.69 -20.54
CA LYS A 45 16.64 -17.05 -20.66
C LYS A 45 17.47 -17.46 -19.45
N ALA A 46 18.27 -16.55 -18.90
CA ALA A 46 19.06 -16.80 -17.71
C ALA A 46 18.16 -16.96 -16.47
N HIS A 47 17.16 -16.09 -16.31
CA HIS A 47 16.17 -16.18 -15.24
C HIS A 47 15.43 -17.52 -15.30
N GLU A 48 14.94 -17.93 -16.46
CA GLU A 48 14.22 -19.20 -16.62
C GLU A 48 15.13 -20.41 -16.33
N ARG A 49 16.37 -20.40 -16.83
CA ARG A 49 17.34 -21.49 -16.54
C ARG A 49 17.62 -21.61 -15.05
N ASN A 50 17.88 -20.51 -14.37
CA ASN A 50 18.22 -20.53 -12.95
C ASN A 50 16.99 -20.81 -12.08
N ALA A 51 15.81 -20.31 -12.43
CA ALA A 51 14.56 -20.67 -11.79
C ALA A 51 14.27 -22.18 -11.88
N LYS A 52 14.53 -22.82 -13.02
CA LYS A 52 14.45 -24.30 -13.15
C LYS A 52 15.44 -25.04 -12.26
N ARG A 53 16.65 -24.50 -12.05
CA ARG A 53 17.63 -25.09 -11.13
C ARG A 53 17.16 -24.96 -9.67
N VAL A 54 16.69 -23.79 -9.28
CA VAL A 54 16.13 -23.54 -7.94
C VAL A 54 14.93 -24.44 -7.68
N LEU A 55 13.94 -24.48 -8.58
CA LEU A 55 12.76 -25.31 -8.40
C LEU A 55 13.11 -26.78 -8.19
N ARG A 56 14.01 -27.34 -9.01
CA ARG A 56 14.44 -28.75 -8.86
C ARG A 56 15.09 -29.01 -7.50
N LEU A 57 15.95 -28.10 -7.04
CA LEU A 57 16.59 -28.27 -5.73
C LEU A 57 15.60 -28.09 -4.59
N VAL A 58 14.68 -27.13 -4.67
CA VAL A 58 13.64 -26.90 -3.66
C VAL A 58 12.74 -28.12 -3.51
N VAL A 59 12.29 -28.71 -4.62
CA VAL A 59 11.48 -29.94 -4.61
C VAL A 59 12.28 -31.11 -4.03
N GLU A 60 13.57 -31.23 -4.35
CA GLU A 60 14.40 -32.30 -3.82
C GLU A 60 14.68 -32.15 -2.31
N LEU A 61 14.86 -30.92 -1.84
CA LEU A 61 15.21 -30.65 -0.44
C LEU A 61 13.99 -30.62 0.47
N GLU A 62 12.82 -30.26 -0.02
CA GLU A 62 11.60 -30.10 0.78
C GLU A 62 11.80 -29.15 1.99
N GLY A 63 10.89 -29.19 2.98
CA GLY A 63 11.00 -28.44 4.24
C GLY A 63 11.07 -26.92 4.03
N LEU A 64 12.07 -26.28 4.65
CA LEU A 64 12.25 -24.83 4.62
C LEU A 64 12.29 -24.27 3.18
N TRP A 65 12.98 -24.97 2.26
CA TRP A 65 13.19 -24.48 0.91
C TRP A 65 11.88 -24.39 0.11
N VAL A 66 10.94 -25.31 0.35
CA VAL A 66 9.59 -25.23 -0.24
C VAL A 66 8.85 -24.03 0.30
N LYS A 67 8.89 -23.82 1.62
CA LYS A 67 8.27 -22.66 2.27
C LYS A 67 8.84 -21.32 1.77
N LEU A 68 10.17 -21.23 1.65
CA LEU A 68 10.85 -20.08 1.04
C LEU A 68 10.41 -19.88 -0.42
N GLY A 69 10.32 -20.96 -1.19
CA GLY A 69 9.87 -20.91 -2.58
C GLY A 69 8.42 -20.43 -2.71
N GLN A 70 7.52 -20.92 -1.84
CA GLN A 70 6.13 -20.49 -1.76
C GLN A 70 6.04 -19.00 -1.44
N TYR A 71 6.76 -18.53 -0.41
CA TYR A 71 6.82 -17.12 -0.07
C TYR A 71 7.33 -16.25 -1.23
N LEU A 72 8.48 -16.63 -1.80
CA LEU A 72 9.10 -15.90 -2.91
C LEU A 72 8.25 -15.90 -4.19
N SER A 73 7.42 -16.93 -4.40
CA SER A 73 6.50 -17.00 -5.54
C SER A 73 5.39 -15.93 -5.51
N THR A 74 5.18 -15.29 -4.35
CA THR A 74 4.20 -14.22 -4.18
C THR A 74 4.82 -12.82 -4.27
N ARG A 75 6.16 -12.72 -4.33
CA ARG A 75 6.93 -11.48 -4.28
C ARG A 75 7.38 -11.00 -5.66
N ALA A 76 6.44 -10.45 -6.43
CA ALA A 76 6.72 -9.90 -7.75
C ALA A 76 7.64 -8.68 -7.75
N ASP A 77 7.80 -8.05 -6.59
CA ASP A 77 8.72 -6.96 -6.31
C ASP A 77 10.17 -7.43 -6.09
N VAL A 78 10.37 -8.71 -5.74
CA VAL A 78 11.70 -9.26 -5.38
C VAL A 78 12.27 -10.13 -6.49
N LEU A 79 11.45 -11.00 -7.11
CA LEU A 79 11.92 -11.99 -8.09
C LEU A 79 11.49 -11.69 -9.52
N PRO A 80 12.33 -12.03 -10.52
CA PRO A 80 11.96 -11.94 -11.94
C PRO A 80 10.75 -12.83 -12.28
N PRO A 81 9.93 -12.46 -13.29
CA PRO A 81 8.71 -13.19 -13.67
C PRO A 81 8.91 -14.69 -13.92
N ALA A 82 10.05 -15.10 -14.47
CA ALA A 82 10.37 -16.51 -14.71
C ALA A 82 10.46 -17.33 -13.41
N TYR A 83 10.98 -16.74 -12.32
CA TYR A 83 11.04 -17.39 -11.01
C TYR A 83 9.65 -17.52 -10.41
N ILE A 84 8.88 -16.43 -10.39
CA ILE A 84 7.50 -16.41 -9.88
C ILE A 84 6.67 -17.52 -10.54
N ARG A 85 6.68 -17.55 -11.88
CA ARG A 85 5.93 -18.52 -12.68
C ARG A 85 6.28 -19.97 -12.34
N LEU A 86 7.55 -20.26 -12.10
CA LEU A 86 8.02 -21.63 -11.80
C LEU A 86 7.84 -22.02 -10.33
N LEU A 87 8.10 -21.10 -9.40
CA LEU A 87 7.94 -21.34 -7.96
C LEU A 87 6.47 -21.41 -7.54
N LYS A 88 5.54 -20.80 -8.30
CA LYS A 88 4.08 -20.99 -8.08
C LYS A 88 3.65 -22.46 -8.07
N LYS A 89 4.38 -23.35 -8.75
CA LYS A 89 4.13 -24.81 -8.73
C LYS A 89 4.34 -25.45 -7.36
N LEU A 90 5.01 -24.76 -6.43
CA LEU A 90 5.22 -25.23 -5.06
C LEU A 90 3.99 -24.98 -4.17
N GLN A 91 2.95 -24.32 -4.67
CA GLN A 91 1.71 -24.10 -3.93
C GLN A 91 0.77 -25.31 -3.96
N ASP A 92 1.06 -26.30 -4.80
CA ASP A 92 0.31 -27.56 -4.85
C ASP A 92 0.70 -28.47 -3.66
N SER A 93 -0.20 -29.38 -3.27
CA SER A 93 0.05 -30.31 -2.17
C SER A 93 1.26 -31.20 -2.45
N LEU A 94 2.13 -31.32 -1.45
CA LEU A 94 3.28 -32.22 -1.50
C LEU A 94 2.85 -33.69 -1.36
N PRO A 95 3.64 -34.65 -1.85
CA PRO A 95 3.36 -36.07 -1.59
C PRO A 95 3.38 -36.35 -0.08
N PRO A 96 2.43 -37.13 0.46
CA PRO A 96 2.40 -37.46 1.88
C PRO A 96 3.56 -38.38 2.28
N ARG A 97 4.00 -38.26 3.53
CA ARG A 97 4.93 -39.20 4.16
C ARG A 97 4.22 -40.52 4.48
N PRO A 98 4.96 -41.63 4.61
CA PRO A 98 4.39 -42.93 4.97
C PRO A 98 3.61 -42.85 6.29
N LEU A 99 2.44 -43.49 6.34
CA LEU A 99 1.56 -43.47 7.51
C LEU A 99 2.24 -43.97 8.79
N GLU A 100 3.17 -44.92 8.69
CA GLU A 100 3.94 -45.41 9.84
C GLU A 100 4.79 -44.32 10.49
N GLU A 101 5.28 -43.35 9.71
CA GLU A 101 5.97 -42.17 10.25
C GLU A 101 5.01 -41.30 11.06
N VAL A 102 3.82 -41.03 10.50
CA VAL A 102 2.76 -40.24 11.14
C VAL A 102 2.29 -40.87 12.44
N ARG A 103 1.96 -42.17 12.41
CA ARG A 103 1.51 -42.93 13.59
C ARG A 103 2.53 -42.84 14.71
N ARG A 104 3.80 -43.12 14.40
CA ARG A 104 4.89 -43.01 15.38
C ARG A 104 5.00 -41.61 15.97
N THR A 105 4.95 -40.56 15.15
CA THR A 105 4.99 -39.18 15.66
C THR A 105 3.81 -38.87 16.59
N ILE A 106 2.59 -39.32 16.26
CA ILE A 106 1.42 -39.15 17.13
C ILE A 106 1.60 -39.90 18.46
N GLU A 107 1.99 -41.16 18.41
CA GLU A 107 2.11 -42.01 19.60
C GLU A 107 3.26 -41.55 20.52
N GLU A 108 4.39 -41.14 19.96
CA GLU A 108 5.53 -40.59 20.72
C GLU A 108 5.18 -39.26 21.38
N GLU A 109 4.49 -38.36 20.66
CA GLU A 109 4.14 -37.03 21.16
C GLU A 109 3.02 -37.07 22.21
N LEU A 110 1.99 -37.90 21.99
CA LEU A 110 0.80 -37.95 22.85
C LEU A 110 0.86 -39.06 23.93
N GLY A 111 1.84 -39.97 23.85
CA GLY A 111 2.04 -41.05 24.81
C GLY A 111 0.91 -42.08 24.87
N LYS A 112 0.08 -42.16 23.82
CA LYS A 112 -1.09 -43.05 23.70
C LYS A 112 -1.08 -43.72 22.33
N SER A 113 -1.59 -44.95 22.25
CA SER A 113 -1.70 -45.65 20.97
C SER A 113 -2.74 -44.99 20.07
N MET A 114 -2.58 -45.13 18.75
CA MET A 114 -3.58 -44.66 17.78
C MET A 114 -4.99 -45.18 18.07
N HIS A 115 -5.08 -46.44 18.52
CA HIS A 115 -6.35 -47.06 18.90
C HIS A 115 -6.97 -46.37 20.12
N ASP A 116 -6.20 -45.97 21.13
CA ASP A 116 -6.75 -45.31 22.32
C ASP A 116 -7.21 -43.87 22.03
N LEU A 117 -6.60 -43.22 21.05
CA LEU A 117 -6.89 -41.84 20.65
C LEU A 117 -8.10 -41.75 19.71
N PHE A 118 -8.17 -42.63 18.71
CA PHE A 118 -9.11 -42.50 17.59
C PHE A 118 -10.01 -43.74 17.47
N LEU A 119 -11.29 -43.50 17.18
CA LEU A 119 -12.21 -44.54 16.72
C LEU A 119 -11.93 -44.93 15.27
N ASN A 120 -11.62 -43.93 14.44
CA ASN A 120 -11.23 -44.10 13.04
C ASN A 120 -10.16 -43.06 12.67
N PHE A 121 -9.21 -43.42 11.83
CA PHE A 121 -8.18 -42.52 11.32
C PHE A 121 -8.01 -42.78 9.83
N GLU A 122 -8.20 -41.77 8.99
CA GLU A 122 -8.07 -41.93 7.54
C GLU A 122 -6.60 -42.02 7.13
N ASP A 123 -6.22 -43.15 6.54
CA ASP A 123 -4.85 -43.42 6.09
C ASP A 123 -4.38 -42.45 4.99
N ILE A 124 -5.32 -41.92 4.20
CA ILE A 124 -5.06 -40.94 3.15
C ILE A 124 -5.07 -39.54 3.77
N ALA A 125 -3.97 -38.79 3.59
CA ALA A 125 -3.89 -37.41 4.05
C ALA A 125 -4.89 -36.50 3.30
N LEU A 126 -5.60 -35.64 4.04
CA LEU A 126 -6.45 -34.59 3.48
C LEU A 126 -5.63 -33.50 2.78
N ALA A 127 -4.47 -33.18 3.36
CA ALA A 127 -3.55 -32.19 2.84
C ALA A 127 -2.14 -32.46 3.35
N THR A 128 -1.15 -32.10 2.53
CA THR A 128 0.27 -32.14 2.91
C THR A 128 0.85 -30.75 2.73
N ALA A 129 1.52 -30.25 3.76
CA ALA A 129 2.23 -28.98 3.77
C ALA A 129 3.75 -29.21 3.91
N SER A 130 4.52 -28.13 3.93
CA SER A 130 5.98 -28.15 3.96
C SER A 130 6.57 -28.77 5.22
N ILE A 131 5.91 -28.63 6.38
CA ILE A 131 6.40 -29.11 7.68
C ILE A 131 5.56 -30.23 8.29
N ALA A 132 4.36 -30.47 7.75
CA ALA A 132 3.36 -31.33 8.35
C ALA A 132 2.38 -31.88 7.31
N GLN A 133 1.63 -32.91 7.69
CA GLN A 133 0.47 -33.39 6.94
C GLN A 133 -0.75 -33.49 7.84
N VAL A 134 -1.93 -33.41 7.23
CA VAL A 134 -3.23 -33.32 7.89
C VAL A 134 -4.05 -34.55 7.52
N HIS A 135 -4.58 -35.24 8.53
CA HIS A 135 -5.44 -36.40 8.38
C HIS A 135 -6.82 -36.13 8.98
N ARG A 136 -7.85 -36.75 8.41
CA ARG A 136 -9.17 -36.81 9.04
C ARG A 136 -9.21 -37.96 10.03
N ALA A 137 -9.83 -37.74 11.18
CA ALA A 137 -10.04 -38.78 12.16
C ALA A 137 -11.37 -38.58 12.91
N THR A 138 -11.77 -39.60 13.64
CA THR A 138 -12.89 -39.56 14.57
C THR A 138 -12.35 -39.92 15.95
N LEU A 139 -12.54 -39.04 16.93
CA LEU A 139 -12.16 -39.31 18.31
C LEU A 139 -13.06 -40.38 18.94
N ARG A 140 -12.64 -40.93 20.09
CA ARG A 140 -13.38 -41.97 20.82
C ARG A 140 -14.77 -41.55 21.30
N ASP A 141 -15.01 -40.25 21.46
CA ASP A 141 -16.31 -39.67 21.82
C ASP A 141 -17.22 -39.45 20.59
N GLY A 142 -16.75 -39.77 19.39
CA GLY A 142 -17.48 -39.62 18.13
C GLY A 142 -17.28 -38.27 17.44
N GLN A 143 -16.50 -37.34 18.00
CA GLN A 143 -16.22 -36.05 17.37
C GLN A 143 -15.33 -36.21 16.13
N GLU A 144 -15.72 -35.60 15.00
CA GLU A 144 -14.89 -35.54 13.80
C GLU A 144 -13.82 -34.45 13.92
N VAL A 145 -12.58 -34.81 13.61
CA VAL A 145 -11.40 -33.96 13.79
C VAL A 145 -10.46 -34.01 12.61
N VAL A 146 -9.63 -32.97 12.50
CA VAL A 146 -8.40 -33.00 11.70
C VAL A 146 -7.19 -33.10 12.61
N VAL A 147 -6.25 -33.97 12.26
CA VAL A 147 -5.00 -34.22 12.98
C VAL A 147 -3.86 -33.74 12.09
N LYS A 148 -3.26 -32.60 12.45
CA LYS A 148 -2.07 -32.03 11.82
C LYS A 148 -0.84 -32.59 12.55
N VAL A 149 0.03 -33.27 11.82
CA VAL A 149 1.20 -33.97 12.36
C VAL A 149 2.44 -33.47 11.64
N GLN A 150 3.42 -32.97 12.40
CA GLN A 150 4.73 -32.61 11.84
C GLN A 150 5.44 -33.83 11.29
N HIS A 151 6.18 -33.63 10.20
CA HIS A 151 7.01 -34.70 9.66
C HIS A 151 8.18 -35.02 10.60
N ASP A 152 8.59 -36.28 10.68
CA ASP A 152 9.62 -36.72 11.63
C ASP A 152 10.98 -36.08 11.32
N GLY A 153 11.64 -35.50 12.32
CA GLY A 153 12.95 -34.85 12.20
C GLY A 153 12.99 -33.56 11.37
N ILE A 154 11.83 -32.95 11.08
CA ILE A 154 11.77 -31.72 10.27
C ILE A 154 12.38 -30.51 10.97
N LYS A 155 12.29 -30.46 12.31
CA LYS A 155 12.78 -29.35 13.13
C LYS A 155 14.27 -29.11 12.94
N GLU A 156 15.08 -30.17 13.05
CA GLU A 156 16.53 -30.09 12.90
C GLU A 156 16.92 -29.66 11.48
N VAL A 157 16.21 -30.18 10.48
CA VAL A 157 16.44 -29.85 9.06
C VAL A 157 16.16 -28.38 8.79
N ILE A 158 15.04 -27.85 9.29
CA ILE A 158 14.65 -26.46 9.07
C ILE A 158 15.62 -25.50 9.75
N LEU A 159 16.04 -25.79 10.98
CA LEU A 159 17.00 -24.94 11.70
C LEU A 159 18.37 -24.88 11.00
N GLU A 160 18.85 -26.01 10.47
CA GLU A 160 20.11 -26.03 9.70
C GLU A 160 19.97 -25.36 8.33
N ASP A 161 18.84 -25.55 7.64
CA ASP A 161 18.59 -24.87 6.37
C ASP A 161 18.42 -23.35 6.54
N LEU A 162 17.87 -22.87 7.67
CA LEU A 162 17.81 -21.45 8.00
C LEU A 162 19.22 -20.86 8.14
N LYS A 163 20.13 -21.56 8.83
CA LYS A 163 21.54 -21.14 8.92
C LYS A 163 22.20 -21.07 7.54
N ASN A 164 21.90 -22.03 6.67
CA ASN A 164 22.41 -22.05 5.30
C ASN A 164 21.88 -20.87 4.48
N ALA A 165 20.57 -20.58 4.57
CA ALA A 165 19.94 -19.45 3.90
C ALA A 165 20.54 -18.11 4.38
N LYS A 166 20.69 -17.93 5.70
CA LYS A 166 21.33 -16.74 6.28
C LYS A 166 22.76 -16.56 5.79
N SER A 167 23.56 -17.63 5.80
CA SER A 167 24.94 -17.59 5.32
C SER A 167 25.04 -17.19 3.84
N ILE A 168 24.09 -17.61 3.01
CA ILE A 168 24.04 -17.22 1.59
C ILE A 168 23.67 -15.75 1.44
N VAL A 169 22.69 -15.27 2.22
CA VAL A 169 22.32 -13.85 2.22
C VAL A 169 23.48 -12.97 2.69
N ASP A 170 24.18 -13.36 3.75
CA ASP A 170 25.38 -12.66 4.23
C ASP A 170 26.48 -12.59 3.17
N TRP A 171 26.73 -13.71 2.50
CA TRP A 171 27.70 -13.76 1.41
C TRP A 171 27.30 -12.88 0.23
N ILE A 172 26.01 -12.87 -0.15
CA ILE A 172 25.50 -11.99 -1.23
C ILE A 172 25.57 -10.53 -0.82
N ALA A 173 25.19 -10.17 0.41
CA ALA A 173 25.29 -8.80 0.91
C ALA A 173 26.75 -8.31 0.93
N TRP A 174 27.69 -9.17 1.25
CA TRP A 174 29.12 -8.87 1.17
C TRP A 174 29.62 -8.72 -0.28
N ALA A 175 29.22 -9.63 -1.18
CA ALA A 175 29.68 -9.62 -2.57
C ALA A 175 28.98 -8.54 -3.44
N GLU A 176 27.71 -8.28 -3.17
CA GLU A 176 26.81 -7.36 -3.86
C GLU A 176 26.02 -6.51 -2.85
N PRO A 177 26.64 -5.48 -2.22
CA PRO A 177 25.99 -4.69 -1.16
C PRO A 177 24.66 -4.03 -1.54
N GLN A 178 24.39 -3.84 -2.84
CA GLN A 178 23.11 -3.34 -3.32
C GLN A 178 21.94 -4.33 -3.17
N TYR A 179 22.21 -5.60 -2.86
CA TYR A 179 21.23 -6.66 -2.69
C TYR A 179 21.27 -7.20 -1.25
N ASP A 180 21.23 -6.29 -0.27
CA ASP A 180 21.18 -6.66 1.14
C ASP A 180 19.77 -7.14 1.52
N PHE A 181 19.60 -8.46 1.60
CA PHE A 181 18.36 -9.10 2.03
C PHE A 181 18.37 -9.48 3.51
N ASN A 182 19.36 -9.06 4.30
CA ASN A 182 19.46 -9.40 5.71
C ASN A 182 18.22 -9.02 6.52
N PRO A 183 17.61 -7.83 6.37
CA PRO A 183 16.41 -7.48 7.15
C PRO A 183 15.26 -8.47 6.97
N VAL A 184 15.09 -9.01 5.76
CA VAL A 184 14.06 -10.03 5.47
C VAL A 184 14.45 -11.39 6.04
N MET A 185 15.73 -11.74 5.94
CA MET A 185 16.23 -13.02 6.43
C MET A 185 16.24 -13.10 7.97
N ASP A 186 16.56 -11.99 8.65
CA ASP A 186 16.54 -11.90 10.11
C ASP A 186 15.12 -12.12 10.65
N GLU A 187 14.12 -11.55 9.99
CA GLU A 187 12.72 -11.76 10.30
C GLU A 187 12.31 -13.23 10.10
N TRP A 188 12.77 -13.86 9.02
CA TRP A 188 12.56 -15.29 8.79
C TRP A 188 13.21 -16.18 9.85
N CYS A 189 14.44 -15.87 10.25
CA CYS A 189 15.14 -16.57 11.33
C CYS A 189 14.41 -16.45 12.67
N LYS A 190 13.62 -15.39 12.87
CA LYS A 190 12.80 -15.19 14.07
C LYS A 190 11.45 -15.90 14.02
N GLU A 191 10.78 -15.90 12.86
CA GLU A 191 9.41 -16.40 12.75
C GLU A 191 9.31 -17.87 12.35
N ALA A 192 10.16 -18.36 11.43
CA ALA A 192 10.09 -19.75 10.96
C ALA A 192 10.24 -20.81 12.06
N PRO A 193 11.08 -20.64 13.11
CA PRO A 193 11.15 -21.58 14.21
C PRO A 193 9.85 -21.71 15.02
N LYS A 194 9.02 -20.66 15.08
CA LYS A 194 7.77 -20.69 15.85
C LYS A 194 6.73 -21.64 15.25
N GLU A 195 6.80 -21.86 13.94
CA GLU A 195 5.91 -22.81 13.27
C GLU A 195 6.24 -24.28 13.56
N LEU A 196 7.42 -24.54 14.14
CA LEU A 196 7.84 -25.87 14.57
C LEU A 196 7.27 -26.26 15.93
N ASP A 197 6.50 -25.38 16.56
CA ASP A 197 5.76 -25.67 17.79
C ASP A 197 4.28 -25.31 17.60
N PHE A 198 3.44 -26.33 17.41
CA PHE A 198 2.01 -26.14 17.19
C PHE A 198 1.25 -25.59 18.39
N ASN A 199 1.85 -25.51 19.58
CA ASN A 199 1.22 -24.81 20.69
C ASN A 199 1.07 -23.31 20.40
N HIS A 200 2.03 -22.71 19.67
CA HIS A 200 1.92 -21.31 19.24
C HIS A 200 0.76 -21.11 18.26
N GLU A 201 0.64 -21.98 17.26
CA GLU A 201 -0.48 -21.94 16.30
C GLU A 201 -1.82 -22.12 17.03
N ALA A 202 -1.92 -23.07 17.96
CA ALA A 202 -3.12 -23.29 18.76
C ALA A 202 -3.51 -22.06 19.60
N GLU A 203 -2.57 -21.42 20.27
CA GLU A 203 -2.81 -20.20 21.05
C GLU A 203 -3.28 -19.05 20.16
N ASN A 204 -2.63 -18.86 19.01
CA ASN A 204 -3.00 -17.85 18.02
C ASN A 204 -4.43 -18.08 17.50
N THR A 205 -4.78 -19.31 17.14
CA THR A 205 -6.13 -19.68 16.66
C THR A 205 -7.19 -19.38 17.72
N ARG A 206 -6.96 -19.76 18.99
CA ARG A 206 -7.89 -19.46 20.09
C ARG A 206 -8.05 -17.95 20.28
N LYS A 207 -6.97 -17.19 20.18
CA LYS A 207 -6.99 -15.73 20.32
C LYS A 207 -7.78 -15.07 19.19
N VAL A 208 -7.52 -15.42 17.93
CA VAL A 208 -8.26 -14.86 16.79
C VAL A 208 -9.74 -15.27 16.83
N SER A 209 -10.05 -16.53 17.15
CA SER A 209 -11.43 -17.02 17.32
C SER A 209 -12.20 -16.21 18.38
N ARG A 210 -11.56 -15.90 19.51
CA ARG A 210 -12.14 -15.06 20.56
C ARG A 210 -12.35 -13.62 20.09
N ASN A 211 -11.35 -13.04 19.43
CA ASN A 211 -11.35 -11.66 18.99
C ASN A 211 -12.42 -11.39 17.92
N LEU A 212 -12.55 -12.27 16.93
CA LEU A 212 -13.56 -12.17 15.87
C LEU A 212 -14.98 -12.52 16.35
N GLY A 213 -15.13 -13.01 17.59
CA GLY A 213 -16.45 -13.27 18.18
C GLY A 213 -17.20 -14.43 17.54
N CYS A 214 -16.51 -15.39 16.91
CA CYS A 214 -17.08 -16.51 16.14
C CYS A 214 -18.07 -17.41 16.92
N LYS A 215 -18.16 -17.28 18.25
CA LYS A 215 -19.06 -18.04 19.14
C LYS A 215 -20.19 -17.20 19.78
N LYS A 216 -20.37 -15.91 19.43
CA LYS A 216 -21.46 -15.08 19.97
C LYS A 216 -22.65 -15.07 19.01
N ASP A 217 -23.83 -15.44 19.51
CA ASP A 217 -25.08 -15.12 18.85
C ASP A 217 -25.22 -13.59 18.76
N PHE A 218 -25.55 -13.09 17.57
CA PHE A 218 -25.68 -11.67 17.22
C PHE A 218 -26.89 -10.97 17.91
N GLN A 219 -27.26 -11.38 19.12
CA GLN A 219 -28.38 -10.83 19.89
C GLN A 219 -27.94 -10.01 21.12
N ASP A 220 -26.64 -9.91 21.39
CA ASP A 220 -26.12 -9.17 22.55
C ASP A 220 -25.83 -7.70 22.20
N THR A 221 -26.37 -6.77 22.99
CA THR A 221 -26.39 -5.31 22.74
C THR A 221 -25.02 -4.62 22.82
N ASN A 222 -23.94 -5.38 23.06
CA ASN A 222 -22.54 -4.94 22.99
C ASN A 222 -21.88 -5.43 21.69
N THR A 223 -22.58 -5.27 20.57
CA THR A 223 -22.07 -5.66 19.25
C THR A 223 -20.90 -4.75 18.87
N PRO A 224 -19.74 -5.28 18.42
CA PRO A 224 -18.70 -4.46 17.82
C PRO A 224 -19.31 -3.60 16.70
N SER A 225 -18.85 -2.36 16.53
CA SER A 225 -19.35 -1.44 15.50
C SER A 225 -19.24 -2.00 14.08
N ASN A 226 -18.36 -2.99 13.86
CA ASN A 226 -18.18 -3.71 12.59
C ASN A 226 -18.02 -5.22 12.84
N PRO A 227 -19.10 -6.01 12.95
CA PRO A 227 -18.96 -7.44 13.14
C PRO A 227 -18.50 -8.16 11.86
N VAL A 228 -17.93 -9.35 12.04
CA VAL A 228 -17.39 -10.20 10.97
C VAL A 228 -18.05 -11.58 11.08
N ASP A 229 -18.44 -12.17 9.95
CA ASP A 229 -19.10 -13.48 9.86
C ASP A 229 -18.17 -14.53 9.25
N VAL A 230 -17.29 -15.10 10.08
CA VAL A 230 -16.35 -16.17 9.70
C VAL A 230 -16.35 -17.31 10.71
N LEU A 231 -15.87 -18.48 10.28
CA LEU A 231 -15.72 -19.68 11.09
C LEU A 231 -14.24 -19.98 11.32
N ILE A 232 -13.91 -20.45 12.52
CA ILE A 232 -12.56 -20.90 12.89
C ILE A 232 -12.72 -22.23 13.63
N PRO A 233 -11.99 -23.29 13.25
CA PRO A 233 -12.09 -24.59 13.90
C PRO A 233 -11.66 -24.52 15.37
N GLU A 234 -12.37 -25.24 16.23
CA GLU A 234 -12.00 -25.34 17.64
C GLU A 234 -10.70 -26.15 17.83
N ILE A 235 -9.82 -25.67 18.71
CA ILE A 235 -8.64 -26.43 19.14
C ILE A 235 -9.06 -27.45 20.21
N ILE A 236 -8.95 -28.74 19.88
CA ILE A 236 -9.29 -29.84 20.79
C ILE A 236 -8.07 -30.24 21.60
N LEU A 237 -6.93 -30.43 20.95
CA LEU A 237 -5.67 -30.80 21.60
C LEU A 237 -4.50 -30.15 20.87
N SER A 238 -3.50 -29.66 21.61
CA SER A 238 -2.25 -29.15 21.05
C SER A 238 -1.06 -29.73 21.81
N ALA A 239 -0.04 -30.15 21.06
CA ALA A 239 1.30 -30.52 21.51
C ALA A 239 2.32 -29.86 20.56
N GLU A 240 3.62 -30.08 20.76
CA GLU A 240 4.66 -29.44 19.93
C GLU A 240 4.57 -29.92 18.47
N LYS A 241 4.38 -31.23 18.26
CA LYS A 241 4.38 -31.87 16.93
C LYS A 241 3.00 -32.28 16.40
N VAL A 242 1.96 -32.23 17.24
CA VAL A 242 0.61 -32.69 16.91
C VAL A 242 -0.43 -31.65 17.31
N LEU A 243 -1.33 -31.32 16.37
CA LEU A 243 -2.44 -30.40 16.59
C LEU A 243 -3.75 -31.06 16.11
N ILE A 244 -4.71 -31.18 17.02
CA ILE A 244 -6.04 -31.74 16.74
C ILE A 244 -7.06 -30.61 16.78
N LEU A 245 -7.74 -30.40 15.65
CA LEU A 245 -8.78 -29.39 15.50
C LEU A 245 -10.12 -30.01 15.09
N GLU A 246 -11.21 -29.29 15.33
CA GLU A 246 -12.51 -29.61 14.75
C GLU A 246 -12.43 -29.78 13.23
N TYR A 247 -13.05 -30.84 12.70
CA TYR A 247 -13.19 -31.01 11.26
C TYR A 247 -14.25 -30.05 10.71
N MET A 248 -13.85 -29.22 9.74
CA MET A 248 -14.73 -28.26 9.07
C MET A 248 -15.04 -28.75 7.65
N ASP A 249 -16.30 -29.09 7.39
CA ASP A 249 -16.75 -29.49 6.06
C ASP A 249 -16.90 -28.27 5.14
N GLY A 250 -15.92 -28.12 4.25
CA GLY A 250 -15.82 -26.98 3.35
C GLY A 250 -15.15 -27.27 2.01
N VAL A 251 -15.34 -26.34 1.09
CA VAL A 251 -14.80 -26.36 -0.28
C VAL A 251 -13.62 -25.38 -0.38
N ARG A 252 -12.56 -25.75 -1.11
CA ARG A 252 -11.40 -24.87 -1.30
C ARG A 252 -11.75 -23.67 -2.18
N LEU A 253 -11.14 -22.52 -1.92
CA LEU A 253 -11.39 -21.29 -2.70
C LEU A 253 -11.08 -21.44 -4.20
N ASN A 254 -10.10 -22.27 -4.57
CA ASN A 254 -9.73 -22.49 -5.97
C ASN A 254 -10.65 -23.48 -6.71
N ASP A 255 -11.56 -24.16 -6.02
CA ASP A 255 -12.52 -25.09 -6.62
C ASP A 255 -13.75 -24.34 -7.14
N SER A 256 -13.59 -23.72 -8.31
CA SER A 256 -14.64 -22.88 -8.89
C SER A 256 -15.91 -23.63 -9.27
N GLU A 257 -15.82 -24.93 -9.57
CA GLU A 257 -16.95 -25.78 -9.95
C GLU A 257 -17.84 -26.05 -8.74
N SER A 258 -17.27 -26.58 -7.66
CA SER A 258 -18.00 -26.82 -6.41
C SER A 258 -18.60 -25.54 -5.81
N LEU A 259 -17.90 -24.40 -5.90
CA LEU A 259 -18.43 -23.12 -5.42
C LEU A 259 -19.62 -22.63 -6.26
N GLN A 260 -19.63 -22.91 -7.56
CA GLN A 260 -20.74 -22.55 -8.44
C GLN A 260 -21.96 -23.45 -8.20
N GLU A 261 -21.75 -24.75 -7.98
CA GLU A 261 -22.82 -25.69 -7.63
C GLU A 261 -23.50 -25.34 -6.31
N LEU A 262 -22.71 -24.90 -5.32
CA LEU A 262 -23.23 -24.41 -4.03
C LEU A 262 -23.88 -23.02 -4.11
N GLY A 263 -23.80 -22.33 -5.25
CA GLY A 263 -24.35 -20.99 -5.42
C GLY A 263 -23.67 -19.93 -4.55
N VAL A 264 -22.38 -20.11 -4.26
CA VAL A 264 -21.61 -19.20 -3.39
C VAL A 264 -21.41 -17.84 -4.04
N ASP A 265 -21.76 -16.78 -3.34
CA ASP A 265 -21.41 -15.41 -3.71
C ASP A 265 -19.92 -15.16 -3.44
N LYS A 266 -19.11 -15.32 -4.50
CA LYS A 266 -17.64 -15.12 -4.44
C LYS A 266 -17.26 -13.70 -4.02
N GLN A 267 -18.07 -12.70 -4.38
CA GLN A 267 -17.79 -11.30 -4.03
C GLN A 267 -17.95 -11.14 -2.53
N LYS A 268 -19.11 -11.51 -1.99
CA LYS A 268 -19.39 -11.42 -0.55
C LYS A 268 -18.41 -12.23 0.29
N LEU A 269 -17.99 -13.39 -0.21
CA LEU A 269 -16.99 -14.23 0.46
C LEU A 269 -15.64 -13.53 0.62
N VAL A 270 -15.10 -12.93 -0.45
CA VAL A 270 -13.81 -12.23 -0.39
C VAL A 270 -13.93 -10.94 0.40
N GLU A 271 -15.08 -10.25 0.33
CA GLU A 271 -15.37 -9.09 1.19
C GLU A 271 -15.33 -9.47 2.67
N GLU A 272 -15.94 -10.59 3.05
CA GLU A 272 -15.98 -11.04 4.44
C GLU A 272 -14.60 -11.49 4.95
N ILE A 273 -13.81 -12.18 4.11
CA ILE A 273 -12.40 -12.46 4.42
C ILE A 273 -11.64 -11.15 4.62
N THR A 274 -11.86 -10.15 3.77
CA THR A 274 -11.21 -8.84 3.89
C THR A 274 -11.62 -8.13 5.18
N ARG A 275 -12.90 -8.17 5.57
CA ARG A 275 -13.40 -7.66 6.86
C ARG A 275 -12.74 -8.35 8.04
N ALA A 276 -12.57 -9.68 7.99
CA ALA A 276 -11.89 -10.44 9.05
C ALA A 276 -10.44 -10.00 9.26
N TYR A 277 -9.70 -9.73 8.17
CA TYR A 277 -8.34 -9.20 8.25
C TYR A 277 -8.32 -7.73 8.69
N ALA A 278 -9.28 -6.91 8.25
CA ALA A 278 -9.41 -5.53 8.70
C ALA A 278 -9.65 -5.45 10.22
N HIS A 279 -10.51 -6.31 10.76
CA HIS A 279 -10.76 -6.42 12.20
C HIS A 279 -9.48 -6.82 12.96
N GLN A 280 -8.82 -7.89 12.51
CA GLN A 280 -7.55 -8.34 13.10
C GLN A 280 -6.48 -7.24 13.14
N ILE A 281 -6.33 -6.47 12.06
CA ILE A 281 -5.31 -5.42 11.94
C ILE A 281 -5.68 -4.21 12.80
N TYR A 282 -6.87 -3.65 12.60
CA TYR A 282 -7.24 -2.35 13.15
C TYR A 282 -7.87 -2.47 14.55
N VAL A 283 -8.81 -3.39 14.74
CA VAL A 283 -9.50 -3.54 16.03
C VAL A 283 -8.57 -4.23 17.02
N ASP A 284 -8.14 -5.44 16.69
CA ASP A 284 -7.37 -6.25 17.63
C ASP A 284 -5.91 -5.81 17.71
N GLY A 285 -5.32 -5.41 16.58
CA GLY A 285 -3.86 -5.27 16.46
C GLY A 285 -3.15 -6.61 16.58
N PHE A 286 -3.85 -7.68 16.27
CA PHE A 286 -3.32 -9.03 16.26
C PHE A 286 -3.83 -9.73 15.00
N PHE A 287 -2.94 -9.91 14.02
CA PHE A 287 -3.35 -10.31 12.69
C PHE A 287 -2.49 -11.42 12.11
N ASN A 288 -3.12 -12.23 11.28
CA ASN A 288 -2.46 -13.25 10.48
C ASN A 288 -1.67 -12.60 9.32
N GLY A 289 -0.40 -12.98 9.17
CA GLY A 289 0.50 -12.49 8.12
C GLY A 289 0.46 -13.31 6.82
N ASP A 290 -0.35 -14.38 6.75
CA ASP A 290 -0.39 -15.28 5.59
C ASP A 290 -1.81 -15.66 5.10
N PRO A 291 -2.55 -14.71 4.48
CA PRO A 291 -3.83 -14.97 3.80
C PRO A 291 -3.66 -15.73 2.48
N HIS A 292 -2.93 -16.85 2.47
CA HIS A 292 -2.82 -17.70 1.29
C HIS A 292 -4.17 -18.38 0.99
N PRO A 293 -4.60 -18.52 -0.29
CA PRO A 293 -5.88 -19.18 -0.63
C PRO A 293 -6.06 -20.59 -0.04
N GLY A 294 -4.96 -21.32 0.18
CA GLY A 294 -4.97 -22.64 0.81
C GLY A 294 -5.35 -22.65 2.30
N ASN A 295 -5.32 -21.50 2.97
CA ASN A 295 -5.65 -21.35 4.40
C ASN A 295 -7.13 -21.05 4.63
N PHE A 296 -7.94 -21.11 3.57
CA PHE A 296 -9.37 -20.82 3.61
C PHE A 296 -10.19 -21.95 3.00
N LEU A 297 -11.34 -22.22 3.61
CA LEU A 297 -12.42 -23.02 3.02
C LEU A 297 -13.71 -22.20 2.99
N VAL A 298 -14.68 -22.68 2.23
CA VAL A 298 -16.06 -22.18 2.25
C VAL A 298 -16.95 -23.26 2.83
N SER A 299 -17.70 -22.93 3.88
CA SER A 299 -18.61 -23.90 4.49
C SER A 299 -19.64 -24.39 3.46
N LYS A 300 -19.87 -25.71 3.41
CA LYS A 300 -20.96 -26.27 2.58
C LYS A 300 -22.35 -25.94 3.12
N LYS A 301 -22.46 -25.54 4.39
CA LYS A 301 -23.74 -25.17 5.00
C LYS A 301 -24.06 -23.69 4.70
N PRO A 302 -25.28 -23.35 4.27
CA PRO A 302 -25.74 -21.96 4.21
C PRO A 302 -25.55 -21.27 5.58
N PRO A 303 -25.10 -20.00 5.63
CA PRO A 303 -24.93 -19.07 4.51
C PRO A 303 -23.56 -19.13 3.78
N HIS A 304 -22.88 -20.28 3.75
CA HIS A 304 -21.60 -20.50 3.03
C HIS A 304 -20.46 -19.60 3.50
N ARG A 305 -20.25 -19.60 4.82
CA ARG A 305 -19.29 -18.72 5.49
C ARG A 305 -17.83 -19.08 5.17
N PRO A 306 -16.92 -18.09 5.12
CA PRO A 306 -15.49 -18.35 5.09
C PRO A 306 -15.04 -19.08 6.36
N ILE A 307 -14.17 -20.08 6.20
CA ILE A 307 -13.51 -20.81 7.28
C ILE A 307 -12.02 -20.50 7.21
N LEU A 308 -11.44 -20.00 8.30
CA LEU A 308 -10.02 -19.63 8.40
C LEU A 308 -9.29 -20.74 9.16
N LEU A 309 -8.27 -21.34 8.54
CA LEU A 309 -7.65 -22.57 9.06
C LEU A 309 -6.31 -22.36 9.76
N ASP A 310 -5.47 -21.46 9.27
CA ASP A 310 -4.06 -21.37 9.66
C ASP A 310 -3.74 -20.01 10.31
N PHE A 311 -3.19 -20.06 11.53
CA PHE A 311 -2.72 -18.92 12.30
C PHE A 311 -1.27 -19.12 12.80
N GLY A 312 -0.45 -19.85 12.04
CA GLY A 312 0.96 -20.10 12.35
C GLY A 312 1.84 -18.86 12.28
N LEU A 313 1.49 -17.89 11.43
CA LEU A 313 2.20 -16.62 11.29
C LEU A 313 1.32 -15.45 11.73
N THR A 314 1.39 -15.05 13.00
CA THR A 314 0.68 -13.87 13.51
C THR A 314 1.62 -12.79 14.01
N LYS A 315 1.14 -11.55 13.99
CA LYS A 315 1.84 -10.38 14.50
C LYS A 315 0.97 -9.57 15.43
N MET A 316 1.62 -8.98 16.43
CA MET A 316 1.02 -8.04 17.36
C MET A 316 1.52 -6.63 17.06
N LEU A 317 0.60 -5.71 16.83
CA LEU A 317 0.85 -4.29 16.59
C LEU A 317 0.69 -3.52 17.90
N SER A 318 1.60 -2.59 18.16
CA SER A 318 1.40 -1.60 19.22
C SER A 318 0.22 -0.68 18.89
N SER A 319 -0.37 -0.04 19.90
CA SER A 319 -1.43 0.95 19.68
C SER A 319 -0.99 2.10 18.78
N SER A 320 0.27 2.56 18.92
CA SER A 320 0.86 3.59 18.06
C SER A 320 0.97 3.13 16.61
N MET A 321 1.41 1.89 16.38
CA MET A 321 1.52 1.34 15.03
C MET A 321 0.14 1.13 14.38
N LYS A 322 -0.86 0.69 15.15
CA LYS A 322 -2.25 0.61 14.68
C LYS A 322 -2.77 1.96 14.21
N GLN A 323 -2.56 3.02 15.00
CA GLN A 323 -2.98 4.37 14.65
C GLN A 323 -2.23 4.88 13.41
N ALA A 324 -0.92 4.69 13.36
CA ALA A 324 -0.12 5.09 12.20
C ALA A 324 -0.59 4.35 10.94
N LEU A 325 -0.90 3.05 11.02
CA LEU A 325 -1.43 2.27 9.89
C LEU A 325 -2.83 2.73 9.46
N ALA A 326 -3.69 3.09 10.41
CA ALA A 326 -5.00 3.65 10.13
C ALA A 326 -4.90 5.02 9.45
N LYS A 327 -4.06 5.94 9.99
CA LYS A 327 -3.77 7.24 9.38
C LYS A 327 -3.18 7.07 7.99
N MET A 328 -2.17 6.22 7.83
CA MET A 328 -1.55 5.93 6.53
C MET A 328 -2.60 5.47 5.53
N PHE A 329 -3.47 4.53 5.93
CA PHE A 329 -4.52 3.99 5.06
C PHE A 329 -5.59 5.01 4.68
N LEU A 330 -6.01 5.87 5.61
CA LEU A 330 -7.02 6.90 5.36
C LEU A 330 -6.46 8.12 4.62
N ALA A 331 -5.27 8.57 4.99
CA ALA A 331 -4.54 9.63 4.29
C ALA A 331 -4.25 9.22 2.85
N SER A 332 -3.83 7.96 2.67
CA SER A 332 -3.85 7.29 1.38
C SER A 332 -5.24 7.50 0.73
N ALA A 333 -6.32 7.04 1.37
CA ALA A 333 -7.67 6.98 0.80
C ALA A 333 -8.22 8.32 0.31
N GLU A 334 -7.79 9.41 0.95
CA GLU A 334 -8.22 10.77 0.66
C GLU A 334 -7.23 11.54 -0.22
N GLY A 335 -6.07 10.95 -0.55
CA GLY A 335 -5.00 11.66 -1.25
C GLY A 335 -4.34 12.75 -0.39
N ASP A 336 -4.34 12.60 0.94
CA ASP A 336 -3.68 13.51 1.88
C ASP A 336 -2.21 13.10 2.08
N TYR A 337 -1.32 13.72 1.33
CA TYR A 337 0.11 13.39 1.34
C TYR A 337 0.85 13.86 2.58
N VAL A 338 0.40 14.95 3.19
CA VAL A 338 1.02 15.47 4.41
C VAL A 338 0.73 14.52 5.56
N ALA A 339 -0.52 14.08 5.69
CA ALA A 339 -0.88 13.05 6.66
C ALA A 339 -0.21 11.70 6.34
N LEU A 340 -0.03 11.35 5.07
CA LEU A 340 0.67 10.14 4.67
C LEU A 340 2.15 10.15 5.07
N LEU A 341 2.89 11.22 4.75
CA LEU A 341 4.29 11.38 5.12
C LEU A 341 4.47 11.41 6.65
N SER A 342 3.57 12.11 7.35
CA SER A 342 3.52 12.11 8.81
C SER A 342 3.31 10.68 9.35
N SER A 343 2.37 9.91 8.78
CA SER A 343 2.12 8.53 9.20
C SER A 343 3.32 7.62 8.96
N PHE A 344 4.07 7.80 7.86
CA PHE A 344 5.30 7.07 7.61
C PHE A 344 6.38 7.38 8.65
N ALA A 345 6.55 8.65 9.01
CA ALA A 345 7.46 9.05 10.08
C ALA A 345 7.06 8.44 11.43
N GLU A 346 5.75 8.42 11.78
CA GLU A 346 5.21 7.77 12.99
C GLU A 346 5.49 6.25 13.03
N MET A 347 5.52 5.59 11.87
CA MET A 347 5.91 4.16 11.77
C MET A 347 7.42 3.93 11.91
N GLY A 348 8.24 4.98 11.91
CA GLY A 348 9.69 4.88 11.88
C GLY A 348 10.28 4.68 10.48
N LEU A 349 9.48 4.87 9.42
CA LEU A 349 10.00 4.93 8.06
C LEU A 349 10.76 6.25 7.89
N ARG A 350 12.08 6.17 7.76
CA ARG A 350 12.91 7.31 7.37
C ARG A 350 13.10 7.26 5.86
N LEU A 351 12.43 8.17 5.15
CA LEU A 351 12.74 8.42 3.75
C LEU A 351 14.03 9.24 3.72
N ARG A 352 14.99 8.87 2.85
CA ARG A 352 16.24 9.63 2.69
C ARG A 352 16.03 11.02 2.10
N LEU A 353 14.83 11.32 1.62
CA LEU A 353 14.52 12.53 0.86
C LEU A 353 13.06 12.95 1.05
N ASP A 354 12.84 14.27 1.09
CA ASP A 354 11.56 14.94 0.84
C ASP A 354 11.17 14.81 -0.65
N MET A 355 10.82 13.58 -1.06
CA MET A 355 10.47 13.27 -2.46
C MET A 355 9.03 12.72 -2.51
N PRO A 356 8.03 13.59 -2.70
CA PRO A 356 6.61 13.23 -2.74
C PRO A 356 6.29 12.13 -3.77
N GLU A 357 7.02 12.08 -4.88
CA GLU A 357 6.86 11.08 -5.96
C GLU A 357 7.07 9.63 -5.48
N GLN A 358 7.98 9.40 -4.52
CA GLN A 358 8.28 8.06 -4.01
C GLN A 358 7.29 7.64 -2.92
N ALA A 359 6.88 8.59 -2.06
CA ALA A 359 5.77 8.38 -1.14
C ALA A 359 4.47 8.07 -1.91
N MET A 360 4.27 8.70 -3.08
CA MET A 360 3.18 8.38 -4.01
C MET A 360 3.30 6.99 -4.64
N GLU A 361 4.50 6.55 -5.03
CA GLU A 361 4.68 5.18 -5.53
C GLU A 361 4.28 4.16 -4.44
N MET A 362 4.66 4.43 -3.17
CA MET A 362 4.25 3.62 -2.02
C MET A 362 2.74 3.71 -1.74
N ALA A 363 2.13 4.90 -1.82
CA ALA A 363 0.69 5.12 -1.66
C ALA A 363 -0.14 4.43 -2.76
N SER A 364 0.34 4.47 -4.01
CA SER A 364 -0.30 3.85 -5.17
C SER A 364 -0.44 2.35 -5.01
N VAL A 365 0.43 1.71 -4.21
CA VAL A 365 0.28 0.31 -3.85
C VAL A 365 -0.98 0.12 -3.00
N PHE A 366 -1.39 1.06 -2.16
CA PHE A 366 -2.61 0.93 -1.35
C PHE A 366 -3.89 1.32 -2.11
N PHE A 367 -3.84 2.23 -3.09
CA PHE A 367 -5.01 2.68 -3.89
C PHE A 367 -5.60 1.69 -4.90
N ARG A 368 -4.88 0.63 -5.24
CA ARG A 368 -5.31 -0.25 -6.33
C ARG A 368 -6.55 -1.05 -5.93
N SER A 369 -7.63 -0.86 -6.67
CA SER A 369 -8.72 -1.83 -6.79
C SER A 369 -8.16 -3.13 -7.38
N SER A 370 -8.62 -4.28 -6.90
CA SER A 370 -8.22 -5.55 -7.50
C SER A 370 -8.75 -5.63 -8.92
N THR A 371 -7.86 -5.93 -9.87
CA THR A 371 -8.22 -6.19 -11.27
C THR A 371 -8.20 -7.69 -11.53
N PRO A 372 -9.09 -8.21 -12.41
CA PRO A 372 -9.09 -9.61 -12.81
C PRO A 372 -7.71 -10.08 -13.33
N ALA A 373 -7.44 -11.38 -13.25
CA ALA A 373 -6.13 -11.96 -13.63
C ALA A 373 -5.70 -11.64 -15.07
N SER A 374 -6.65 -11.43 -15.98
CA SER A 374 -6.43 -11.05 -17.38
C SER A 374 -5.86 -9.63 -17.54
N GLU A 375 -6.24 -8.70 -16.65
CA GLU A 375 -5.83 -7.29 -16.66
C GLU A 375 -4.56 -7.05 -15.81
N ALA A 376 -4.27 -7.96 -14.87
CA ALA A 376 -3.12 -7.86 -13.97
C ALA A 376 -1.76 -7.79 -14.70
N LEU A 377 -1.63 -8.43 -15.88
CA LEU A 377 -0.40 -8.43 -16.66
C LEU A 377 -0.11 -7.08 -17.34
N GLU A 378 -1.15 -6.39 -17.82
CA GLU A 378 -1.04 -5.05 -18.40
C GLU A 378 -0.74 -4.00 -17.32
N ASN A 379 -1.39 -4.10 -16.17
CA ASN A 379 -1.08 -3.25 -15.02
C ASN A 379 0.36 -3.43 -14.57
N VAL A 380 0.89 -4.66 -14.47
CA VAL A 380 2.31 -4.89 -14.12
C VAL A 380 3.27 -4.30 -15.17
N LYS A 381 2.94 -4.37 -16.47
CA LYS A 381 3.75 -3.74 -17.52
C LYS A 381 3.74 -2.22 -17.42
N SER A 382 2.56 -1.61 -17.30
CA SER A 382 2.37 -0.17 -17.07
C SER A 382 3.19 0.31 -15.86
N LEU A 383 3.18 -0.46 -14.78
CA LEU A 383 3.94 -0.16 -13.56
C LEU A 383 5.45 -0.25 -13.76
N MET A 384 5.95 -1.25 -14.48
CA MET A 384 7.37 -1.33 -14.81
C MET A 384 7.81 -0.16 -15.69
N GLU A 385 6.96 0.29 -16.62
CA GLU A 385 7.22 1.47 -17.45
C GLU A 385 7.22 2.76 -16.60
N GLN A 386 6.25 2.92 -15.71
CA GLN A 386 6.13 4.07 -14.83
C GLN A 386 7.30 4.15 -13.84
N ARG A 387 7.69 3.02 -13.23
CA ARG A 387 8.88 2.92 -12.36
C ARG A 387 10.17 3.26 -13.13
N ASN A 388 10.31 2.79 -14.36
CA ASN A 388 11.46 3.14 -15.21
C ASN A 388 11.47 4.63 -15.58
N LYS A 389 10.31 5.25 -15.77
CA LYS A 389 10.17 6.69 -16.02
C LYS A 389 10.58 7.49 -14.78
N ASN A 390 10.07 7.13 -13.61
CA ASN A 390 10.40 7.77 -12.33
C ASN A 390 11.89 7.64 -11.99
N LEU A 391 12.51 6.48 -12.23
CA LEU A 391 13.95 6.28 -12.03
C LEU A 391 14.80 7.17 -12.94
N LYS A 392 14.36 7.46 -14.17
CA LYS A 392 15.03 8.40 -15.07
C LYS A 392 14.91 9.85 -14.60
N ILE A 393 13.72 10.24 -14.13
CA ILE A 393 13.49 11.57 -13.55
C ILE A 393 14.39 11.75 -12.31
N LEU A 394 14.53 10.72 -11.48
CA LEU A 394 15.42 10.71 -10.32
C LEU A 394 16.90 10.86 -10.72
N GLN A 395 17.33 10.16 -11.77
CA GLN A 395 18.68 10.26 -12.34
C GLN A 395 19.00 11.70 -12.74
N GLU A 396 18.06 12.35 -13.43
CA GLU A 396 18.22 13.71 -13.93
C GLU A 396 18.19 14.75 -12.80
N LYS A 397 17.20 14.67 -11.89
CA LYS A 397 17.07 15.61 -10.75
C LYS A 397 18.25 15.54 -9.79
N MET A 398 18.77 14.35 -9.49
CA MET A 398 19.83 14.16 -8.50
C MET A 398 21.26 14.15 -9.08
N LYS A 399 21.43 14.34 -10.40
CA LYS A 399 22.72 14.23 -11.11
C LYS A 399 23.47 12.92 -10.79
N LEU A 400 22.73 11.84 -10.56
CA LEU A 400 23.30 10.54 -10.20
C LEU A 400 23.77 9.84 -11.47
N ASN A 401 24.97 9.26 -11.42
CA ASN A 401 25.45 8.41 -12.51
C ASN A 401 24.56 7.17 -12.66
N GLU A 402 24.54 6.53 -13.83
CA GLU A 402 23.68 5.36 -14.14
C GLU A 402 23.83 4.21 -13.12
N LYS A 403 25.01 4.09 -12.49
CA LYS A 403 25.30 3.16 -11.39
C LYS A 403 24.81 3.63 -10.02
N GLU A 404 24.84 4.92 -9.74
CA GLU A 404 24.44 5.51 -8.45
C GLU A 404 22.93 5.54 -8.34
N ALA A 405 22.21 5.88 -9.41
CA ALA A 405 20.75 5.82 -9.42
C ALA A 405 20.20 4.39 -9.35
N LYS A 406 20.89 3.41 -9.93
CA LYS A 406 20.55 1.99 -9.74
C LYS A 406 20.85 1.49 -8.32
N ARG A 407 21.70 2.19 -7.57
CA ARG A 407 22.08 1.90 -6.17
C ARG A 407 21.30 2.74 -5.16
N PHE A 408 20.51 3.69 -5.62
CA PHE A 408 19.74 4.57 -4.76
C PHE A 408 18.55 3.80 -4.20
N ASN A 409 18.62 3.45 -2.91
CA ASN A 409 17.47 2.97 -2.17
C ASN A 409 16.82 4.17 -1.46
N PRO A 410 15.60 4.58 -1.84
CA PRO A 410 14.94 5.74 -1.26
C PRO A 410 14.50 5.57 0.19
N VAL A 411 14.42 4.32 0.65
CA VAL A 411 13.98 3.97 2.01
C VAL A 411 15.19 3.50 2.81
N ASP A 412 15.50 4.19 3.92
CA ASP A 412 16.61 3.80 4.81
C ASP A 412 16.34 2.47 5.53
N ALA A 413 15.10 2.27 5.97
CA ALA A 413 14.62 1.03 6.58
C ALA A 413 13.10 0.96 6.52
N PHE A 414 12.56 -0.21 6.16
CA PHE A 414 11.14 -0.51 6.36
C PHE A 414 10.95 -1.08 7.77
N PRO A 415 9.99 -0.58 8.56
CA PRO A 415 9.56 -1.27 9.77
C PRO A 415 9.05 -2.67 9.38
N GLY A 416 9.50 -3.71 10.09
CA GLY A 416 9.16 -5.11 9.79
C GLY A 416 7.64 -5.34 9.70
N ASP A 417 6.86 -4.63 10.51
CA ASP A 417 5.40 -4.75 10.55
C ASP A 417 4.72 -4.18 9.28
N THR A 418 5.28 -3.12 8.67
CA THR A 418 4.77 -2.53 7.42
C THR A 418 4.95 -3.49 6.24
N ILE A 419 6.03 -4.30 6.24
CA ILE A 419 6.27 -5.34 5.22
C ILE A 419 5.16 -6.40 5.29
N ILE A 420 4.77 -6.81 6.50
CA ILE A 420 3.76 -7.84 6.72
C ILE A 420 2.37 -7.29 6.39
N PHE A 421 2.06 -6.04 6.74
CA PHE A 421 0.83 -5.37 6.31
C PHE A 421 0.71 -5.30 4.78
N SER A 422 1.75 -4.84 4.10
CA SER A 422 1.79 -4.80 2.62
C SER A 422 1.64 -6.19 2.00
N ARG A 423 2.25 -7.22 2.60
CA ARG A 423 2.07 -8.62 2.19
C ARG A 423 0.61 -9.05 2.30
N VAL A 424 -0.06 -8.79 3.42
CA VAL A 424 -1.47 -9.15 3.63
C VAL A 424 -2.35 -8.52 2.55
N VAL A 425 -2.22 -7.21 2.31
CA VAL A 425 -3.00 -6.51 1.28
C VAL A 425 -2.75 -7.09 -0.11
N ASN A 426 -1.51 -7.41 -0.46
CA ASN A 426 -1.17 -7.99 -1.76
C ASN A 426 -1.70 -9.42 -1.93
N LEU A 427 -1.65 -10.24 -0.89
CA LEU A 427 -2.17 -11.61 -0.92
C LEU A 427 -3.70 -11.63 -0.98
N LEU A 428 -4.38 -10.74 -0.26
CA LEU A 428 -5.83 -10.56 -0.38
C LEU A 428 -6.20 -10.17 -1.82
N ARG A 429 -5.48 -9.22 -2.44
CA ARG A 429 -5.69 -8.90 -3.86
C ARG A 429 -5.43 -10.09 -4.79
N GLY A 430 -4.40 -10.87 -4.52
CA GLY A 430 -4.13 -12.12 -5.22
C GLY A 430 -5.29 -13.12 -5.10
N LEU A 431 -5.96 -13.13 -3.95
CA LEU A 431 -7.18 -13.90 -3.74
C LEU A 431 -8.34 -13.35 -4.60
N SER A 432 -8.59 -12.04 -4.62
CA SER A 432 -9.61 -11.44 -5.53
C SER A 432 -9.37 -11.82 -6.98
N SER A 433 -8.12 -11.78 -7.43
CA SER A 433 -7.74 -12.16 -8.80
C SER A 433 -7.99 -13.65 -9.06
N THR A 434 -7.71 -14.53 -8.10
CA THR A 434 -7.97 -15.98 -8.21
C THR A 434 -9.47 -16.27 -8.27
N MET A 435 -10.26 -15.52 -7.50
CA MET A 435 -11.71 -15.66 -7.41
C MET A 435 -12.47 -14.93 -8.53
N ASN A 436 -11.75 -14.21 -9.39
CA ASN A 436 -12.30 -13.38 -10.46
C ASN A 436 -13.33 -12.34 -9.97
N VAL A 437 -13.03 -11.67 -8.87
CA VAL A 437 -13.88 -10.64 -8.24
C VAL A 437 -13.19 -9.28 -8.20
N ARG A 438 -13.98 -8.20 -8.23
CA ARG A 438 -13.49 -6.81 -8.13
C ARG A 438 -13.85 -6.27 -6.75
N VAL A 439 -12.87 -6.23 -5.86
CA VAL A 439 -13.04 -5.81 -4.47
C VAL A 439 -12.39 -4.45 -4.26
N ALA A 440 -13.17 -3.50 -3.75
CA ALA A 440 -12.69 -2.20 -3.30
C ALA A 440 -12.22 -2.33 -1.84
N TYR A 441 -10.99 -2.81 -1.66
CA TYR A 441 -10.36 -2.98 -0.33
C TYR A 441 -10.43 -1.73 0.53
N VAL A 442 -10.29 -0.56 -0.10
CA VAL A 442 -10.40 0.75 0.56
C VAL A 442 -11.74 0.88 1.28
N ASP A 443 -12.83 0.59 0.60
CA ASP A 443 -14.19 0.78 1.12
C ASP A 443 -14.51 -0.18 2.27
N ILE A 444 -13.96 -1.40 2.20
CA ILE A 444 -14.20 -2.44 3.21
C ILE A 444 -13.39 -2.18 4.48
N MET A 445 -12.12 -1.79 4.33
CA MET A 445 -11.20 -1.61 5.45
C MET A 445 -11.34 -0.22 6.10
N ARG A 446 -11.85 0.79 5.36
CA ARG A 446 -12.03 2.17 5.85
C ARG A 446 -12.81 2.24 7.17
N PRO A 447 -13.99 1.62 7.35
CA PRO A 447 -14.72 1.69 8.62
C PRO A 447 -13.92 1.15 9.82
N PHE A 448 -13.07 0.14 9.59
CA PHE A 448 -12.21 -0.41 10.64
C PHE A 448 -11.05 0.55 10.96
N ALA A 449 -10.40 1.12 9.93
CA ALA A 449 -9.35 2.12 10.12
C ALA A 449 -9.88 3.37 10.83
N GLU A 450 -11.04 3.88 10.40
CA GLU A 450 -11.72 5.02 11.03
C GLU A 450 -12.03 4.73 12.51
N SER A 451 -12.48 3.53 12.85
CA SER A 451 -12.77 3.17 14.24
C SER A 451 -11.57 3.29 15.18
N VAL A 452 -10.35 3.00 14.68
CA VAL A 452 -9.11 3.13 15.47
C VAL A 452 -8.79 4.58 15.79
N LEU A 453 -9.03 5.46 14.82
CA LEU A 453 -8.82 6.90 15.00
C LEU A 453 -9.94 7.49 15.85
N GLN A 454 -11.21 7.13 15.62
CA GLN A 454 -12.37 7.62 16.37
C GLN A 454 -12.37 7.19 17.84
N CYS A 455 -11.79 6.05 18.19
CA CYS A 455 -11.60 5.66 19.60
C CYS A 455 -10.55 6.52 20.34
N ASN A 456 -9.70 7.26 19.62
CA ASN A 456 -8.66 8.11 20.19
C ASN A 456 -8.84 9.60 19.87
N ILE A 457 -9.70 9.94 18.91
CA ILE A 457 -10.33 11.24 18.86
C ILE A 457 -11.10 11.29 20.18
N ASN A 458 -10.70 12.19 21.08
CA ASN A 458 -11.67 12.73 22.01
C ASN A 458 -12.85 13.12 21.13
N LYS A 459 -13.92 12.30 21.09
CA LYS A 459 -15.25 12.81 20.77
C LYS A 459 -15.35 13.95 21.76
N GLY A 460 -15.11 15.16 21.27
CA GLY A 460 -14.94 16.32 22.11
C GLY A 460 -16.08 16.26 23.12
N PRO A 461 -15.83 16.53 24.40
CA PRO A 461 -16.94 16.57 25.32
C PRO A 461 -17.95 17.56 24.73
N SER A 462 -19.23 17.24 24.85
CA SER A 462 -20.24 18.25 25.20
C SER A 462 -19.66 19.67 25.28
N TYR A 463 -19.88 20.51 24.26
CA TYR A 463 -19.38 21.89 24.18
C TYR A 463 -17.86 22.04 24.39
N ASN A 464 -17.07 22.12 23.32
CA ASN A 464 -15.63 22.40 23.43
C ASN A 464 -15.33 23.91 23.35
N ALA A 465 -15.21 24.56 24.51
CA ALA A 465 -14.86 25.99 24.61
C ALA A 465 -13.44 26.34 24.09
N HIS A 466 -12.57 25.35 23.88
CA HIS A 466 -11.18 25.53 23.44
C HIS A 466 -10.98 25.19 21.95
N TRP A 467 -12.06 25.27 21.17
CA TRP A 467 -12.02 25.07 19.72
C TRP A 467 -11.12 26.11 19.03
N VAL A 468 -11.22 27.35 19.49
CA VAL A 468 -10.58 28.51 18.91
C VAL A 468 -9.15 28.61 19.43
N HIS A 469 -8.21 28.93 18.53
CA HIS A 469 -6.82 29.19 18.88
C HIS A 469 -6.71 30.32 19.90
N ASP A 470 -5.86 30.13 20.90
CA ASP A 470 -5.71 31.07 22.02
C ASP A 470 -4.86 32.29 21.62
N THR A 471 -5.50 33.27 20.98
CA THR A 471 -4.94 34.60 20.69
C THR A 471 -5.74 35.71 21.38
N PRO A 472 -5.13 36.88 21.63
CA PRO A 472 -5.86 38.05 22.14
C PRO A 472 -7.02 38.43 21.21
N VAL A 473 -8.18 38.74 21.79
CA VAL A 473 -9.34 39.23 21.03
C VAL A 473 -9.12 40.70 20.68
N LEU A 474 -9.11 41.02 19.38
CA LEU A 474 -8.81 42.36 18.85
C LEU A 474 -10.02 43.28 18.81
N SER A 475 -11.24 42.73 18.74
CA SER A 475 -12.47 43.54 18.69
C SER A 475 -13.72 42.85 19.27
N ASN A 476 -14.75 43.65 19.53
CA ASN A 476 -16.08 43.13 19.90
C ASN A 476 -16.71 42.25 18.81
N VAL A 477 -16.34 42.47 17.54
CA VAL A 477 -16.83 41.65 16.42
C VAL A 477 -16.14 40.30 16.43
N GLU A 478 -14.82 40.28 16.68
CA GLU A 478 -14.07 39.04 16.85
C GLU A 478 -14.60 38.20 18.01
N ALA A 479 -14.89 38.81 19.17
CA ALA A 479 -15.49 38.08 20.30
C ALA A 479 -16.77 37.32 19.90
N LYS A 480 -17.64 37.97 19.13
CA LYS A 480 -18.88 37.35 18.61
C LYS A 480 -18.60 36.28 17.57
N LEU A 481 -17.63 36.52 16.68
CA LEU A 481 -17.22 35.54 15.68
C LEU A 481 -16.65 34.29 16.33
N ARG A 482 -15.77 34.42 17.33
CA ARG A 482 -15.19 33.26 18.03
C ARG A 482 -16.27 32.40 18.66
N GLN A 483 -17.30 32.99 19.26
CA GLN A 483 -18.45 32.22 19.75
C GLN A 483 -19.18 31.49 18.62
N LEU A 484 -19.43 32.17 17.49
CA LEU A 484 -20.03 31.53 16.33
C LEU A 484 -19.17 30.37 15.77
N LEU A 485 -17.85 30.50 15.78
CA LEU A 485 -16.94 29.43 15.34
C LEU A 485 -17.01 28.22 16.27
N ILE A 486 -17.11 28.44 17.58
CA ILE A 486 -17.33 27.36 18.57
C ILE A 486 -18.67 26.66 18.27
N ASP A 487 -19.73 27.42 18.01
CA ASP A 487 -21.06 26.86 17.74
C ASP A 487 -21.10 26.08 16.41
N LEU A 488 -20.59 26.67 15.32
CA LEU A 488 -20.49 26.03 14.00
C LEU A 488 -19.63 24.77 14.05
N GLY A 489 -18.57 24.84 14.84
CA GLY A 489 -17.75 23.71 15.10
C GLY A 489 -18.54 22.60 15.81
N ASN A 490 -19.13 22.89 16.98
CA ASN A 490 -19.81 21.88 17.79
C ASN A 490 -20.97 21.21 17.04
N ASP A 491 -21.51 21.88 16.02
CA ASP A 491 -22.51 21.38 15.07
C ASP A 491 -21.93 20.57 13.88
N ASP A 492 -20.62 20.31 13.85
CA ASP A 492 -19.88 19.67 12.75
C ASP A 492 -20.06 20.38 11.37
N LYS A 493 -20.32 21.69 11.36
CA LYS A 493 -20.50 22.48 10.12
C LYS A 493 -19.18 22.96 9.51
N ILE A 494 -18.13 23.04 10.31
CA ILE A 494 -16.79 23.45 9.89
C ILE A 494 -15.74 22.52 10.49
N LEU A 495 -14.73 22.16 9.68
CA LEU A 495 -13.62 21.29 10.11
C LEU A 495 -12.45 22.10 10.68
N GLY A 496 -12.01 23.10 9.94
CA GLY A 496 -10.92 24.00 10.27
C GLY A 496 -11.06 25.30 9.49
N ILE A 497 -10.71 26.43 10.09
CA ILE A 497 -10.89 27.76 9.51
C ILE A 497 -9.89 28.78 10.06
N GLN A 498 -9.51 29.73 9.21
CA GLN A 498 -8.86 30.98 9.58
C GLN A 498 -9.75 32.15 9.17
N VAL A 499 -9.84 33.18 10.00
CA VAL A 499 -10.56 34.41 9.68
C VAL A 499 -9.70 35.61 10.03
N CYS A 500 -9.44 36.44 9.03
CA CYS A 500 -8.79 37.74 9.17
C CYS A 500 -9.68 38.84 8.58
N ALA A 501 -9.82 39.97 9.26
CA ALA A 501 -10.58 41.12 8.76
C ALA A 501 -9.94 42.45 9.17
N TYR A 502 -10.01 43.42 8.25
CA TYR A 502 -9.50 44.76 8.43
C TYR A 502 -10.63 45.78 8.46
N LYS A 503 -10.48 46.83 9.27
CA LYS A 503 -11.34 48.01 9.26
C LYS A 503 -10.48 49.26 9.43
N ASP A 504 -10.63 50.22 8.51
CA ASP A 504 -9.90 51.48 8.54
C ASP A 504 -8.37 51.30 8.58
N GLY A 505 -7.86 50.24 7.94
CA GLY A 505 -6.43 49.89 7.91
C GLY A 505 -5.94 49.05 9.08
N GLU A 506 -6.75 48.84 10.12
CA GLU A 506 -6.40 48.07 11.32
C GLU A 506 -6.95 46.65 11.27
N VAL A 507 -6.18 45.66 11.74
CA VAL A 507 -6.65 44.28 11.92
C VAL A 507 -7.64 44.26 13.09
N ILE A 508 -8.89 43.86 12.83
CA ILE A 508 -9.95 43.79 13.84
C ILE A 508 -10.40 42.36 14.15
N ILE A 509 -9.95 41.39 13.35
CA ILE A 509 -10.18 39.95 13.54
C ILE A 509 -8.91 39.23 13.07
N ASP A 510 -8.34 38.38 13.91
CA ASP A 510 -7.28 37.44 13.53
C ASP A 510 -7.38 36.18 14.40
N THR A 511 -8.11 35.18 13.89
CA THR A 511 -8.43 33.98 14.65
C THR A 511 -8.39 32.73 13.77
N ALA A 512 -7.97 31.62 14.37
CA ALA A 512 -8.01 30.29 13.78
C ALA A 512 -8.82 29.34 14.68
N ALA A 513 -9.41 28.30 14.09
CA ALA A 513 -10.27 27.36 14.80
C ALA A 513 -10.28 26.00 14.10
N GLY A 514 -10.36 24.91 14.86
CA GLY A 514 -10.55 23.56 14.35
C GLY A 514 -9.24 22.83 14.05
N THR A 515 -9.30 21.81 13.21
CA THR A 515 -8.15 20.95 12.88
C THR A 515 -7.79 21.01 11.39
N LEU A 516 -6.54 20.69 11.05
CA LEU A 516 -6.04 20.71 9.67
C LEU A 516 -6.72 19.69 8.76
N GLY A 517 -7.28 18.63 9.33
CA GLY A 517 -7.97 17.60 8.58
C GLY A 517 -8.92 16.77 9.45
N ARG A 518 -9.75 15.95 8.81
CA ARG A 518 -10.67 15.02 9.49
C ARG A 518 -9.90 13.96 10.30
N TYR A 519 -8.72 13.60 9.83
CA TYR A 519 -7.83 12.61 10.46
C TYR A 519 -6.47 13.19 10.86
N ASP A 520 -6.25 14.49 10.63
CA ASP A 520 -5.10 15.23 11.13
C ASP A 520 -5.52 16.04 12.37
N PRO A 521 -5.16 15.59 13.58
CA PRO A 521 -5.61 16.23 14.82
C PRO A 521 -4.86 17.53 15.12
N ARG A 522 -3.90 17.94 14.29
CA ARG A 522 -3.17 19.20 14.51
C ARG A 522 -4.16 20.37 14.42
N PRO A 523 -4.11 21.32 15.38
CA PRO A 523 -4.99 22.49 15.34
C PRO A 523 -4.64 23.39 14.16
N VAL A 524 -5.66 24.04 13.59
CA VAL A 524 -5.45 25.16 12.67
C VAL A 524 -4.84 26.31 13.47
N GLN A 525 -3.70 26.79 12.99
CA GLN A 525 -2.95 27.92 13.51
C GLN A 525 -3.17 29.14 12.61
N PRO A 526 -2.94 30.38 13.08
CA PRO A 526 -2.98 31.58 12.22
C PRO A 526 -2.04 31.53 11.00
N ASP A 527 -0.97 30.74 11.07
CA ASP A 527 0.02 30.52 10.01
C ASP A 527 -0.15 29.21 9.23
N SER A 528 -1.23 28.45 9.50
CA SER A 528 -1.55 27.25 8.74
C SER A 528 -1.83 27.58 7.26
N LEU A 529 -1.26 26.79 6.35
CA LEU A 529 -1.43 27.01 4.92
C LEU A 529 -2.73 26.39 4.39
N PHE A 530 -3.53 27.18 3.68
CA PHE A 530 -4.70 26.72 2.94
C PHE A 530 -4.56 26.96 1.43
N PRO A 531 -4.91 25.98 0.57
CA PRO A 531 -4.97 26.19 -0.87
C PRO A 531 -6.22 27.00 -1.23
N VAL A 532 -6.04 28.31 -1.45
CA VAL A 532 -7.16 29.25 -1.73
C VAL A 532 -7.43 29.51 -3.22
N PHE A 533 -6.65 28.91 -4.13
CA PHE A 533 -6.77 28.96 -5.60
C PHE A 533 -7.16 30.33 -6.19
N SER A 534 -8.47 30.57 -6.36
CA SER A 534 -9.04 31.69 -7.12
C SER A 534 -8.70 33.08 -6.56
N VAL A 535 -8.18 33.19 -5.33
CA VAL A 535 -7.74 34.46 -4.75
C VAL A 535 -6.57 35.08 -5.54
N SER A 536 -5.77 34.27 -6.24
CA SER A 536 -4.62 34.76 -7.04
C SER A 536 -4.99 35.43 -8.37
N LYS A 537 -6.24 35.33 -8.84
CA LYS A 537 -6.65 35.80 -10.18
C LYS A 537 -6.45 37.31 -10.39
N GLY A 538 -6.72 38.11 -9.36
CA GLY A 538 -6.55 39.57 -9.43
C GLY A 538 -5.07 39.95 -9.61
N ILE A 539 -4.18 39.27 -8.89
CA ILE A 539 -2.74 39.48 -8.99
C ILE A 539 -2.23 39.05 -10.36
N THR A 540 -2.57 37.83 -10.80
CA THR A 540 -2.11 37.32 -12.11
C THR A 540 -2.64 38.14 -13.28
N ALA A 541 -3.91 38.54 -13.27
CA ALA A 541 -4.47 39.45 -14.28
C ALA A 541 -3.77 40.83 -14.23
N GLY A 542 -3.50 41.35 -13.04
CA GLY A 542 -2.75 42.58 -12.83
C GLY A 542 -1.35 42.53 -13.45
N MET A 543 -0.64 41.40 -13.33
CA MET A 543 0.68 41.19 -13.95
C MET A 543 0.58 41.18 -15.49
N VAL A 544 -0.47 40.58 -16.06
CA VAL A 544 -0.72 40.63 -17.51
C VAL A 544 -0.92 42.08 -17.97
N HIS A 545 -1.74 42.86 -17.25
CA HIS A 545 -1.94 44.28 -17.55
C HIS A 545 -0.66 45.11 -17.38
N TRP A 546 0.14 44.83 -16.36
CA TRP A 546 1.43 45.48 -16.16
C TRP A 546 2.39 45.24 -17.35
N LEU A 547 2.43 44.02 -17.90
CA LEU A 547 3.18 43.73 -19.12
C LEU A 547 2.66 44.48 -20.35
N VAL A 548 1.34 44.69 -20.43
CA VAL A 548 0.71 45.52 -21.48
C VAL A 548 1.16 46.97 -21.36
N ASP A 549 1.14 47.54 -20.16
CA ASP A 549 1.58 48.92 -19.90
C ASP A 549 3.07 49.13 -20.19
N LYS A 550 3.90 48.09 -20.00
CA LYS A 550 5.32 48.09 -20.36
C LYS A 550 5.57 47.85 -21.86
N GLY A 551 4.51 47.69 -22.67
CA GLY A 551 4.60 47.44 -24.11
C GLY A 551 5.21 46.07 -24.46
N LYS A 552 5.23 45.12 -23.52
CA LYS A 552 5.74 43.76 -23.71
C LYS A 552 4.68 42.81 -24.26
N LEU A 553 3.41 43.19 -24.16
CA LEU A 553 2.25 42.38 -24.53
C LEU A 553 1.13 43.28 -25.04
N LYS A 554 0.25 42.79 -25.92
CA LYS A 554 -1.04 43.44 -26.22
C LYS A 554 -2.17 42.49 -25.95
N LEU A 555 -3.31 43.04 -25.51
CA LEU A 555 -4.52 42.25 -25.27
C LEU A 555 -5.07 41.55 -26.52
N GLU A 556 -4.80 42.13 -27.70
CA GLU A 556 -5.18 41.58 -29.00
C GLU A 556 -4.20 40.53 -29.54
N ASP A 557 -3.05 40.34 -28.91
CA ASP A 557 -2.07 39.36 -29.35
C ASP A 557 -2.65 37.95 -29.20
N LYS A 558 -2.37 37.10 -30.19
CA LYS A 558 -2.63 35.67 -30.10
C LYS A 558 -1.65 35.09 -29.10
N VAL A 559 -2.15 34.28 -28.16
CA VAL A 559 -1.30 33.60 -27.17
C VAL A 559 -0.24 32.75 -27.86
N ALA A 560 -0.58 32.10 -28.97
CA ALA A 560 0.33 31.29 -29.79
C ALA A 560 1.54 32.07 -30.37
N ASN A 561 1.45 33.40 -30.50
CA ASN A 561 2.58 34.21 -30.97
C ASN A 561 3.65 34.41 -29.88
N ILE A 562 3.26 34.23 -28.62
CA ILE A 562 4.09 34.47 -27.44
C ILE A 562 4.55 33.13 -26.87
N TRP A 563 3.62 32.19 -26.73
CA TRP A 563 3.81 30.84 -26.26
C TRP A 563 3.50 29.87 -27.41
N GLN A 564 4.53 29.45 -28.16
CA GLN A 564 4.34 28.72 -29.43
C GLN A 564 3.63 27.37 -29.23
N GLU A 565 4.00 26.63 -28.18
CA GLU A 565 3.43 25.33 -27.84
C GLU A 565 1.93 25.43 -27.54
N PHE A 566 1.47 26.58 -27.04
CA PHE A 566 0.06 26.83 -26.80
C PHE A 566 -0.78 26.82 -28.09
N GLY A 567 -0.20 27.08 -29.26
CA GLY A 567 -0.94 27.11 -30.53
C GLY A 567 -1.51 25.75 -30.98
N ALA A 568 -1.13 24.64 -30.34
CA ALA A 568 -1.58 23.31 -30.71
C ALA A 568 -3.11 23.12 -30.57
N ASN A 569 -3.67 22.15 -31.30
CA ASN A 569 -5.03 21.64 -31.09
C ASN A 569 -6.14 22.71 -31.08
N GLY A 570 -6.13 23.60 -32.08
CA GLY A 570 -7.20 24.59 -32.31
C GLY A 570 -7.14 25.85 -31.44
N LYS A 571 -6.00 26.11 -30.80
CA LYS A 571 -5.80 27.26 -29.89
C LYS A 571 -5.15 28.49 -30.53
N ASP A 572 -4.87 28.45 -31.82
CA ASP A 572 -4.16 29.48 -32.61
C ASP A 572 -4.93 30.81 -32.77
N GLN A 573 -6.22 30.82 -32.45
CA GLN A 573 -7.07 32.02 -32.46
C GLN A 573 -7.32 32.60 -31.06
N ILE A 574 -6.86 31.94 -29.99
CA ILE A 574 -7.02 32.45 -28.63
C ILE A 574 -6.15 33.69 -28.44
N LYS A 575 -6.78 34.81 -28.09
CA LYS A 575 -6.12 36.07 -27.74
C LYS A 575 -5.94 36.21 -26.24
N VAL A 576 -5.01 37.06 -25.81
CA VAL A 576 -4.76 37.33 -24.39
C VAL A 576 -6.04 37.77 -23.66
N HIS A 577 -6.86 38.63 -24.26
CA HIS A 577 -8.12 39.05 -23.62
C HIS A 577 -9.14 37.90 -23.48
N HIS A 578 -9.11 36.87 -24.34
CA HIS A 578 -9.99 35.69 -24.20
C HIS A 578 -9.65 34.89 -22.93
N VAL A 579 -8.39 34.90 -22.50
CA VAL A 579 -7.98 34.27 -21.24
C VAL A 579 -8.49 35.10 -20.06
N LEU A 580 -8.26 36.42 -20.09
CA LEU A 580 -8.65 37.34 -19.01
C LEU A 580 -10.16 37.41 -18.77
N ASN A 581 -10.96 37.38 -19.85
CA ASN A 581 -12.42 37.47 -19.76
C ASN A 581 -13.10 36.10 -19.63
N HIS A 582 -12.34 35.00 -19.50
CA HIS A 582 -12.85 33.63 -19.42
C HIS A 582 -13.53 33.07 -20.68
N THR A 583 -13.24 33.59 -21.87
CA THR A 583 -13.79 33.09 -23.15
C THR A 583 -12.83 32.20 -23.95
N ALA A 584 -11.72 31.74 -23.37
CA ALA A 584 -10.72 30.92 -24.08
C ALA A 584 -11.17 29.48 -24.40
N GLY A 585 -12.27 28.99 -23.81
CA GLY A 585 -12.73 27.61 -23.94
C GLY A 585 -11.93 26.58 -23.13
N LEU A 586 -11.05 27.02 -22.21
CA LEU A 586 -10.11 26.19 -21.46
C LEU A 586 -10.42 26.09 -19.96
N HIS A 587 -11.68 26.33 -19.59
CA HIS A 587 -12.15 26.36 -18.21
C HIS A 587 -11.94 25.03 -17.46
N ASN A 588 -11.90 23.90 -18.18
CA ASN A 588 -11.63 22.55 -17.67
C ASN A 588 -10.25 21.98 -18.06
N ALA A 589 -9.32 22.80 -18.54
CA ALA A 589 -8.04 22.35 -19.09
C ALA A 589 -7.20 21.44 -18.15
N LEU A 590 -7.39 21.54 -16.83
CA LEU A 590 -6.69 20.76 -15.82
C LEU A 590 -7.60 19.73 -15.11
N ALA A 591 -8.82 19.48 -15.62
CA ALA A 591 -9.81 18.62 -14.98
C ALA A 591 -9.49 17.11 -15.08
N SER A 592 -8.69 16.69 -16.07
CA SER A 592 -8.18 15.30 -16.18
C SER A 592 -7.00 15.07 -15.25
N LEU A 593 -6.08 16.03 -15.21
CA LEU A 593 -4.90 16.04 -14.35
C LEU A 593 -5.27 15.93 -12.87
N THR A 594 -6.32 16.65 -12.44
CA THR A 594 -6.89 16.53 -11.08
C THR A 594 -7.54 15.17 -10.80
N ARG A 595 -8.12 14.50 -11.79
CA ARG A 595 -8.76 13.18 -11.60
C ARG A 595 -7.75 12.03 -11.56
N GLU A 596 -6.67 12.14 -12.32
CA GLU A 596 -5.65 11.09 -12.42
C GLU A 596 -4.58 11.24 -11.34
N ASN A 597 -4.11 12.46 -11.09
CA ASN A 597 -3.10 12.76 -10.09
C ASN A 597 -3.18 14.25 -9.67
N PRO A 598 -3.96 14.58 -8.62
CA PRO A 598 -4.11 15.94 -8.11
C PRO A 598 -2.78 16.65 -7.82
N LEU A 599 -1.70 15.94 -7.49
CA LEU A 599 -0.40 16.55 -7.20
C LEU A 599 0.33 17.09 -8.41
N LEU A 600 -0.01 16.69 -9.64
CA LEU A 600 0.59 17.34 -10.81
C LEU A 600 0.26 18.84 -10.85
N MET A 601 -0.76 19.28 -10.10
CA MET A 601 -1.05 20.71 -9.91
C MET A 601 0.06 21.50 -9.23
N THR A 602 0.93 20.85 -8.45
CA THR A 602 2.08 21.50 -7.83
C THR A 602 3.29 21.59 -8.77
N ASP A 603 3.24 20.88 -9.91
CA ASP A 603 4.26 20.97 -10.95
C ASP A 603 3.84 22.02 -11.98
N TRP A 604 4.53 23.16 -11.94
CA TRP A 604 4.26 24.30 -12.80
C TRP A 604 4.39 23.94 -14.28
N ASP A 605 5.49 23.27 -14.65
CA ASP A 605 5.81 22.97 -16.05
C ASP A 605 4.85 21.91 -16.60
N GLU A 606 4.47 20.91 -15.81
CA GLU A 606 3.48 19.91 -16.23
C GLU A 606 2.09 20.52 -16.42
N CYS A 607 1.68 21.47 -15.56
CA CYS A 607 0.42 22.19 -15.73
C CYS A 607 0.40 23.01 -17.02
N LEU A 608 1.48 23.73 -17.32
CA LEU A 608 1.62 24.49 -18.58
C LEU A 608 1.60 23.54 -19.79
N ASN A 609 2.31 22.42 -19.72
CA ASN A 609 2.30 21.40 -20.78
C ASN A 609 0.92 20.80 -21.02
N CYS A 610 0.15 20.55 -19.95
CA CYS A 610 -1.23 20.06 -20.04
C CYS A 610 -2.12 21.09 -20.76
N ILE A 611 -2.06 22.35 -20.33
CA ILE A 611 -2.79 23.47 -20.96
C ILE A 611 -2.42 23.63 -22.44
N ALA A 612 -1.14 23.51 -22.78
CA ALA A 612 -0.69 23.62 -24.17
C ALA A 612 -1.24 22.48 -25.05
N LYS A 613 -1.52 21.30 -24.49
CA LYS A 613 -1.99 20.12 -25.24
C LYS A 613 -3.51 19.98 -25.30
N VAL A 614 -4.27 20.55 -24.39
CA VAL A 614 -5.72 20.33 -24.35
C VAL A 614 -6.43 21.05 -25.51
N GLU A 615 -7.53 20.49 -25.99
CA GLU A 615 -8.45 21.12 -26.95
C GLU A 615 -9.42 22.07 -26.22
N PRO A 616 -9.74 23.26 -26.76
CA PRO A 616 -10.83 24.08 -26.23
C PRO A 616 -12.17 23.35 -26.29
N GLU A 617 -12.90 23.31 -25.18
CA GLU A 617 -14.24 22.70 -25.14
C GLU A 617 -15.30 23.56 -25.85
N THR A 618 -15.01 24.85 -26.01
CA THR A 618 -15.88 25.80 -26.72
C THR A 618 -15.05 26.64 -27.68
N GLU A 619 -15.70 27.16 -28.72
CA GLU A 619 -15.07 28.07 -29.67
C GLU A 619 -14.50 29.31 -28.93
N PRO A 620 -13.18 29.59 -29.08
CA PRO A 620 -12.55 30.74 -28.45
C PRO A 620 -13.22 32.08 -28.77
N GLY A 621 -13.57 32.84 -27.73
CA GLY A 621 -14.20 34.17 -27.87
C GLY A 621 -15.73 34.16 -27.87
N HIS A 622 -16.37 32.99 -27.93
CA HIS A 622 -17.83 32.90 -28.11
C HIS A 622 -18.61 32.73 -26.81
N ILE A 623 -18.08 31.93 -25.87
CA ILE A 623 -18.78 31.57 -24.63
C ILE A 623 -17.89 31.91 -23.44
N GLN A 624 -18.46 32.62 -22.46
CA GLN A 624 -17.79 32.94 -21.20
C GLN A 624 -18.05 31.84 -20.17
N LEU A 625 -17.02 31.06 -19.85
CA LEU A 625 -17.09 29.98 -18.85
C LEU A 625 -16.00 30.16 -17.80
N TYR A 626 -16.40 30.25 -16.53
CA TYR A 626 -15.49 30.59 -15.44
C TYR A 626 -14.36 29.56 -15.30
N HIS A 627 -13.12 30.03 -15.38
CA HIS A 627 -11.93 29.21 -15.22
C HIS A 627 -11.63 29.08 -13.72
N TYR A 628 -12.35 28.17 -13.06
CA TYR A 628 -12.21 27.94 -11.62
C TYR A 628 -10.80 27.47 -11.25
N LEU A 629 -10.18 26.65 -12.10
CA LEU A 629 -8.85 26.08 -11.90
C LEU A 629 -7.80 26.70 -12.82
N SER A 630 -7.97 26.59 -14.14
CA SER A 630 -6.92 26.83 -15.15
C SER A 630 -6.43 28.28 -15.29
N PHE A 631 -7.14 29.26 -14.74
CA PHE A 631 -6.84 30.69 -14.96
C PHE A 631 -5.41 31.10 -14.57
N GLY A 632 -4.96 30.67 -13.38
CA GLY A 632 -3.66 31.06 -12.83
C GLY A 632 -2.52 30.62 -13.74
N TRP A 633 -2.54 29.36 -14.17
CA TRP A 633 -1.55 28.80 -15.10
C TRP A 633 -1.65 29.38 -16.51
N LEU A 634 -2.85 29.66 -17.02
CA LEU A 634 -3.00 30.32 -18.33
C LEU A 634 -2.35 31.71 -18.33
N CYS A 635 -2.65 32.54 -17.33
CA CYS A 635 -2.03 33.85 -17.19
C CYS A 635 -0.52 33.72 -16.91
N GLY A 636 -0.14 32.77 -16.05
CA GLY A 636 1.25 32.50 -15.71
C GLY A 636 2.10 32.13 -16.93
N GLY A 637 1.61 31.22 -17.77
CA GLY A 637 2.26 30.85 -19.02
C GLY A 637 2.43 32.06 -19.96
N ILE A 638 1.40 32.90 -20.11
CA ILE A 638 1.50 34.14 -20.90
C ILE A 638 2.57 35.08 -20.31
N ILE A 639 2.58 35.27 -19.00
CA ILE A 639 3.53 36.15 -18.29
C ILE A 639 4.96 35.68 -18.51
N GLU A 640 5.24 34.40 -18.28
CA GLU A 640 6.61 33.87 -18.40
C GLU A 640 7.12 33.97 -19.84
N HIS A 641 6.30 33.63 -20.83
CA HIS A 641 6.70 33.68 -22.23
C HIS A 641 6.79 35.11 -22.78
N ALA A 642 5.91 36.03 -22.37
CA ALA A 642 5.95 37.42 -22.81
C ALA A 642 7.14 38.19 -22.19
N SER A 643 7.51 37.86 -20.95
CA SER A 643 8.58 38.54 -20.23
C SER A 643 9.96 37.90 -20.41
N GLY A 644 10.01 36.60 -20.69
CA GLY A 644 11.24 35.79 -20.68
C GLY A 644 11.79 35.53 -19.27
N LYS A 645 10.99 35.76 -18.23
CA LYS A 645 11.33 35.63 -16.81
C LYS A 645 10.38 34.67 -16.10
N LYS A 646 10.77 34.17 -14.93
CA LYS A 646 9.89 33.31 -14.13
C LYS A 646 8.74 34.11 -13.52
N PHE A 647 7.62 33.45 -13.30
CA PHE A 647 6.40 34.08 -12.77
C PHE A 647 6.68 34.87 -11.47
N GLN A 648 7.42 34.26 -10.54
CA GLN A 648 7.79 34.87 -9.27
C GLN A 648 8.65 36.14 -9.44
N GLU A 649 9.56 36.16 -10.41
CA GLU A 649 10.39 37.34 -10.69
C GLU A 649 9.54 38.52 -11.17
N ILE A 650 8.52 38.26 -12.01
CA ILE A 650 7.58 39.29 -12.45
C ILE A 650 6.68 39.74 -11.32
N LEU A 651 6.27 38.82 -10.43
CA LEU A 651 5.47 39.18 -9.25
C LEU A 651 6.27 40.14 -8.35
N GLU A 652 7.56 39.86 -8.19
CA GLU A 652 8.48 40.69 -7.42
C GLU A 652 8.67 42.09 -8.03
N GLU A 653 8.90 42.16 -9.34
CA GLU A 653 9.11 43.42 -10.06
C GLU A 653 7.85 44.27 -10.19
N ALA A 654 6.68 43.63 -10.41
CA ALA A 654 5.43 44.33 -10.67
C ALA A 654 4.74 44.80 -9.38
N PHE A 655 4.79 44.00 -8.31
CA PHE A 655 4.00 44.22 -7.10
C PHE A 655 4.81 44.20 -5.81
N ILE A 656 5.63 43.18 -5.55
CA ILE A 656 6.23 43.01 -4.21
C ILE A 656 7.21 44.15 -3.88
N HIS A 657 8.19 44.43 -4.74
CA HIS A 657 9.16 45.50 -4.47
C HIS A 657 8.55 46.91 -4.53
N PRO A 658 7.68 47.25 -5.50
CA PRO A 658 7.08 48.58 -5.53
C PRO A 658 6.13 48.88 -4.38
N LEU A 659 5.50 47.86 -3.78
CA LEU A 659 4.54 48.00 -2.69
C LEU A 659 5.11 47.64 -1.31
N ASP A 660 6.39 47.30 -1.24
CA ASP A 660 7.09 46.90 -0.01
C ASP A 660 6.46 45.69 0.71
N LEU A 661 6.10 44.64 -0.05
CA LEU A 661 5.43 43.42 0.42
C LEU A 661 6.37 42.21 0.60
N GLN A 662 7.67 42.45 0.77
CA GLN A 662 8.69 41.39 0.81
C GLN A 662 8.42 40.45 1.99
N GLY A 663 8.24 39.16 1.70
CA GLY A 663 7.93 38.15 2.72
C GLY A 663 6.44 38.08 3.11
N GLU A 664 5.60 38.98 2.60
CA GLU A 664 4.16 39.01 2.90
C GLU A 664 3.29 38.39 1.80
N LEU A 665 3.74 38.45 0.54
CA LEU A 665 3.02 37.90 -0.60
C LEU A 665 3.86 36.85 -1.34
N TYR A 666 3.28 35.65 -1.48
CA TYR A 666 3.84 34.57 -2.30
C TYR A 666 2.72 33.84 -3.05
N ILE A 667 2.97 33.39 -4.28
CA ILE A 667 2.04 32.56 -5.04
C ILE A 667 2.69 31.19 -5.27
N GLY A 668 2.12 30.16 -4.66
CA GLY A 668 2.67 28.80 -4.64
C GLY A 668 3.06 28.38 -3.23
N ILE A 669 4.02 27.47 -3.09
CA ILE A 669 4.56 27.05 -1.79
C ILE A 669 5.87 27.81 -1.48
N PRO A 670 5.97 28.56 -0.37
CA PRO A 670 7.17 29.32 -0.04
C PRO A 670 8.42 28.44 0.15
N PRO A 671 9.63 28.93 -0.19
CA PRO A 671 10.87 28.22 0.10
C PRO A 671 11.07 27.98 1.61
N GLY A 672 11.40 26.75 2.02
CA GLY A 672 11.70 26.40 3.42
C GLY A 672 10.50 25.96 4.27
N MET A 673 9.31 25.76 3.67
CA MET A 673 8.10 25.28 4.34
C MET A 673 7.97 23.74 4.40
N PHE A 674 8.94 22.99 3.87
CA PHE A 674 9.03 21.52 3.96
C PHE A 674 10.26 21.10 4.75
#